data_AF-A0A9D6ZZ52-F1
#
_entry.id   AF-A0A9D6ZZ52-F1
#
_cell.length_a   1.000
_cell.length_b   1.000
_cell.length_c   1.000
_cell.angle_alpha   90.00
_cell.angle_beta   90.00
_cell.angle_gamma   90.00
#
_symmetry.space_group_name_H-M   'P 1'
#
loop_
_entity.id
_entity.type
_entity.pdbx_description
1 polymer ?
#
loop_
_entity_poly.entity_id
_entity_poly.type
_entity_poly.pdbx_seq_one_letter_code
_entity_poly.pdbx_strand_id
1 'polypeptide(L)'
;MAASITVPCVLMRAGTSRGPFFLREWLPDDETQRDEALIGAIGASDLLQLDGVGGGSTLTSKVAIVSRSARADCDVDYLFAQVGFGTRSVDTRPNCGNMLSGVGPFAIEQGLVPACDGATRVRVHNVNTGARIDVTVQTLGGRVRYDGSTRIDGVAGTAAPIQLDFLDAWGAVTGSVFPTGRRIDVIDGVELTCIDAAMPLVIVRAADLGVRGSEQPAELDADAALLARIEALRRAAGHAMGLGDVSNSVVPKPVLVSAGDGEHSITSRYFTPRRCHASHAVTGAIGVAAAFALPGTVASAAACRGGARDVTVLHPQGRIDVAVAIEGEGGSSQITRAALVRTARKILQGDLHLPDYVFSRPATKPEIATAPSRAPSPTDTGDEAMKSILAPVLTATAVATLATAAGTAAAPAFAQAYPSKTITVVVPTAAGGGNDAMARTIAQKLGPLLGQTIIVDNRAGANGSIASEYVARAVPDGHTLMLGYIATHAMNPALQKLRYDPVADFEPVGLIGTSPTLMVASPNAAIKDVKDLVAQLKAKPDRYAYASAGNGTAPHFAAELFKLNAGVVMLGVPYKGAAPAVSDTIGGQTQIMFPSLFTGVPHVKSGKLKALAIAGPKRSALLPDVPTLKEAGVDGVDVQQWYAFFAPAKTPKAVIDKLNKALNQVLADKEIIKRIEDHGADVETSTPEQLGALVKSELAKWKGVVQRAKLTAD
;
A
#
# COMPACT_ATOMS: atom_id res chain seq x y z
N MET A 1 4.26 40.60 -7.06
CA MET A 1 4.45 39.13 -6.93
C MET A 1 4.79 38.87 -5.47
N ALA A 2 4.20 37.85 -4.84
CA ALA A 2 4.68 37.42 -3.53
C ALA A 2 6.09 36.83 -3.68
N ALA A 3 6.89 36.85 -2.62
CA ALA A 3 8.21 36.22 -2.64
C ALA A 3 8.05 34.72 -2.34
N SER A 4 8.72 33.86 -3.10
CA SER A 4 8.70 32.41 -2.87
C SER A 4 9.33 32.08 -1.51
N ILE A 5 8.56 31.45 -0.64
CA ILE A 5 9.00 31.16 0.72
C ILE A 5 9.99 29.99 0.67
N THR A 6 11.19 30.21 1.17
CA THR A 6 12.24 29.19 1.26
C THR A 6 12.51 28.91 2.73
N VAL A 7 12.42 27.65 3.14
CA VAL A 7 12.61 27.21 4.53
C VAL A 7 13.71 26.17 4.61
N PRO A 8 14.61 26.21 5.62
CA PRO A 8 15.54 25.11 5.85
C PRO A 8 14.78 23.82 6.16
N CYS A 9 15.33 22.67 5.76
CA CYS A 9 14.67 21.37 5.86
C CYS A 9 15.68 20.25 6.07
N VAL A 10 15.37 19.29 6.95
CA VAL A 10 16.11 18.03 7.06
C VAL A 10 15.18 16.86 6.74
N LEU A 11 15.39 16.19 5.62
CA LEU A 11 14.67 14.97 5.28
C LEU A 11 15.32 13.78 6.01
N MET A 12 14.53 13.05 6.82
CA MET A 12 15.03 11.89 7.57
C MET A 12 14.17 10.64 7.35
N ARG A 13 14.81 9.48 7.47
CA ARG A 13 14.12 8.23 7.85
C ARG A 13 14.12 8.15 9.37
N ALA A 14 12.96 7.89 9.96
CA ALA A 14 12.78 7.71 11.40
C ALA A 14 11.87 6.48 11.61
N GLY A 15 12.43 5.42 12.21
CA GLY A 15 11.81 4.10 12.24
C GLY A 15 11.51 3.58 10.82
N THR A 16 10.29 3.09 10.61
CA THR A 16 9.75 2.68 9.30
C THR A 16 9.01 3.81 8.56
N SER A 17 9.30 5.08 8.88
CA SER A 17 8.67 6.25 8.25
C SER A 17 9.72 7.23 7.71
N ARG A 18 9.29 8.13 6.82
CA ARG A 18 10.12 9.21 6.24
C ARG A 18 9.34 10.52 6.24
N GLY A 19 10.03 11.62 6.48
CA GLY A 19 9.44 12.96 6.42
C GLY A 19 10.46 14.07 6.65
N PRO A 20 10.14 15.31 6.25
CA PRO A 20 10.92 16.48 6.64
C PRO A 20 10.79 16.76 8.15
N PHE A 21 11.90 17.25 8.70
CA PHE A 21 12.06 17.77 10.05
C PHE A 21 12.39 19.26 9.93
N PHE A 22 11.70 20.07 10.73
CA PHE A 22 11.87 21.52 10.80
C PHE A 22 12.14 21.96 12.24
N LEU A 23 12.97 23.00 12.42
CA LEU A 23 12.88 23.79 13.63
C LEU A 23 11.58 24.59 13.62
N ARG A 24 10.97 24.83 14.78
CA ARG A 24 9.74 25.65 14.89
C ARG A 24 9.94 27.05 14.28
N GLU A 25 11.12 27.63 14.47
CA GLU A 25 11.52 28.96 13.97
C GLU A 25 11.70 29.03 12.44
N TRP A 26 11.75 27.89 11.74
CA TRP A 26 11.82 27.84 10.27
C TRP A 26 10.44 27.91 9.60
N LEU A 27 9.36 27.85 10.38
CA LEU A 27 7.98 27.83 9.89
C LEU A 27 7.22 29.07 10.41
N PRO A 28 6.19 29.56 9.68
CA PRO A 28 5.38 30.70 10.12
C PRO A 28 4.84 30.57 11.54
N ASP A 29 4.75 31.68 12.27
CA ASP A 29 4.22 31.69 13.65
C ASP A 29 2.72 31.38 13.69
N ASP A 30 1.95 31.90 12.73
CA ASP A 30 0.54 31.58 12.54
C ASP A 30 0.34 30.11 12.14
N GLU A 31 -0.57 29.41 12.82
CA GLU A 31 -0.82 27.99 12.59
C GLU A 31 -1.42 27.70 11.21
N THR A 32 -2.21 28.62 10.65
CA THR A 32 -2.81 28.44 9.32
C THR A 32 -1.73 28.51 8.24
N GLN A 33 -0.85 29.52 8.31
CA GLN A 33 0.30 29.65 7.43
C GLN A 33 1.34 28.53 7.62
N ARG A 34 1.54 28.05 8.85
CA ARG A 34 2.34 26.85 9.13
C ARG A 34 1.77 25.65 8.38
N ASP A 35 0.46 25.39 8.51
CA ASP A 35 -0.17 24.22 7.89
C ASP A 35 -0.14 24.30 6.36
N GLU A 36 -0.27 25.50 5.77
CA GLU A 36 -0.05 25.72 4.34
C GLU A 36 1.41 25.51 3.92
N ALA A 37 2.38 25.94 4.75
CA ALA A 37 3.79 25.62 4.53
C ALA A 37 4.05 24.11 4.58
N LEU A 38 3.37 23.35 5.46
CA LEU A 38 3.47 21.89 5.50
C LEU A 38 2.81 21.21 4.29
N ILE A 39 1.68 21.74 3.81
CA ILE A 39 1.00 21.30 2.59
C ILE A 39 1.92 21.48 1.38
N GLY A 40 2.59 22.64 1.26
CA GLY A 40 3.59 22.91 0.24
C GLY A 40 4.81 22.01 0.36
N ALA A 41 5.40 21.90 1.56
CA ALA A 41 6.59 21.11 1.79
C ALA A 41 6.41 19.63 1.40
N ILE A 42 5.23 19.06 1.67
CA ILE A 42 4.90 17.68 1.34
C ILE A 42 4.37 17.51 -0.10
N GLY A 43 3.86 18.57 -0.75
CA GLY A 43 3.14 18.46 -2.02
C GLY A 43 1.74 17.85 -1.84
N ALA A 44 1.08 18.10 -0.71
CA ALA A 44 -0.12 17.38 -0.24
C ALA A 44 -1.35 17.50 -1.16
N SER A 45 -1.38 18.54 -1.99
CA SER A 45 -2.43 18.78 -2.99
C SER A 45 -2.38 17.80 -4.16
N ASP A 46 -1.27 17.05 -4.33
CA ASP A 46 -1.06 16.06 -5.39
C ASP A 46 -1.16 14.61 -4.84
N LEU A 47 -1.79 13.72 -5.60
CA LEU A 47 -1.88 12.27 -5.37
C LEU A 47 -0.57 11.53 -5.66
N LEU A 48 0.46 12.20 -6.17
CA LEU A 48 1.82 11.66 -6.29
C LEU A 48 2.84 12.43 -5.45
N GLN A 49 2.46 13.57 -4.87
CA GLN A 49 3.33 14.46 -4.09
C GLN A 49 4.59 14.90 -4.85
N LEU A 50 4.47 15.14 -6.16
CA LEU A 50 5.58 15.49 -7.07
C LEU A 50 6.15 16.89 -6.80
N ASP A 51 5.30 17.80 -6.32
CA ASP A 51 5.61 19.20 -6.04
C ASP A 51 6.01 19.41 -4.56
N GLY A 52 6.76 18.46 -3.99
CA GLY A 52 7.19 18.47 -2.60
C GLY A 52 8.07 17.27 -2.23
N VAL A 53 8.47 17.14 -0.96
CA VAL A 53 9.33 16.04 -0.46
C VAL A 53 8.55 14.80 0.02
N GLY A 54 7.24 14.79 -0.22
CA GLY A 54 6.38 13.65 0.00
C GLY A 54 6.83 12.41 -0.79
N GLY A 55 6.15 11.29 -0.57
CA GLY A 55 6.50 10.03 -1.24
C GLY A 55 5.29 9.19 -1.55
N GLY A 56 4.14 9.82 -1.76
CA GLY A 56 2.91 9.19 -2.23
C GLY A 56 2.29 8.15 -1.29
N SER A 57 2.59 8.20 0.02
CA SER A 57 2.03 7.26 1.00
C SER A 57 1.90 7.88 2.39
N THR A 58 1.05 7.30 3.24
CA THR A 58 0.92 7.71 4.65
C THR A 58 2.19 7.52 5.47
N LEU A 59 3.14 6.66 5.04
CA LEU A 59 4.44 6.45 5.69
C LEU A 59 5.49 7.49 5.27
N THR A 60 5.27 8.17 4.15
CA THR A 60 6.18 9.15 3.51
C THR A 60 5.58 10.56 3.43
N SER A 61 4.40 10.76 4.00
CA SER A 61 3.66 12.04 4.10
C SER A 61 3.52 12.42 5.58
N LYS A 62 4.63 12.79 6.21
CA LYS A 62 4.74 13.01 7.66
C LYS A 62 5.68 14.16 7.94
N VAL A 63 5.38 14.99 8.93
CA VAL A 63 6.26 16.10 9.34
C VAL A 63 6.57 15.99 10.83
N ALA A 64 7.79 16.37 11.19
CA ALA A 64 8.21 16.62 12.56
C ALA A 64 8.64 18.08 12.71
N ILE A 65 8.08 18.79 13.69
CA ILE A 65 8.49 20.14 14.07
C ILE A 65 9.10 20.04 15.48
N VAL A 66 10.29 20.59 15.66
CA VAL A 66 11.05 20.49 16.91
C VAL A 66 11.51 21.88 17.36
N SER A 67 11.52 22.13 18.67
CA SER A 67 12.08 23.36 19.26
C SER A 67 12.72 23.04 20.61
N ARG A 68 13.45 24.00 21.20
CA ARG A 68 13.76 23.95 22.64
C ARG A 68 12.45 23.87 23.41
N SER A 69 12.40 23.04 24.45
CA SER A 69 11.23 22.94 25.32
C SER A 69 11.17 24.16 26.24
N ALA A 70 9.96 24.73 26.41
CA ALA A 70 9.70 25.74 27.44
C ALA A 70 9.54 25.11 28.85
N ARG A 71 9.39 23.78 28.93
CA ARG A 71 9.26 23.04 30.19
C ARG A 71 10.64 22.75 30.78
N ALA A 72 10.82 23.05 32.06
CA ALA A 72 12.07 22.77 32.77
C ALA A 72 12.40 21.26 32.91
N ASP A 73 11.44 20.37 32.64
CA ASP A 73 11.62 18.92 32.75
C ASP A 73 11.91 18.21 31.41
N CYS A 74 12.03 18.95 30.30
CA CYS A 74 12.29 18.42 28.95
C CYS A 74 13.28 19.30 28.17
N ASP A 75 14.07 18.70 27.29
CA ASP A 75 15.08 19.42 26.49
C ASP A 75 14.45 20.05 25.23
N VAL A 76 13.57 19.30 24.56
CA VAL A 76 12.93 19.70 23.31
C VAL A 76 11.43 19.41 23.28
N ASP A 77 10.69 20.30 22.64
CA ASP A 77 9.31 20.08 22.23
C ASP A 77 9.29 19.41 20.85
N TYR A 78 8.39 18.44 20.65
CA TYR A 78 8.15 17.77 19.38
C TYR A 78 6.66 17.76 19.04
N LEU A 79 6.31 18.40 17.93
CA LEU A 79 4.99 18.35 17.32
C LEU A 79 5.05 17.50 16.05
N PHE A 80 4.30 16.39 16.05
CA PHE A 80 4.02 15.61 14.85
C PHE A 80 2.90 16.24 14.04
N ALA A 81 2.98 16.16 12.71
CA ALA A 81 1.85 16.42 11.83
C ALA A 81 1.72 15.32 10.76
N GLN A 82 0.52 14.75 10.66
CA GLN A 82 0.13 13.89 9.54
C GLN A 82 -0.41 14.79 8.43
N VAL A 83 0.30 14.86 7.31
CA VAL A 83 -0.13 15.66 6.16
C VAL A 83 -0.90 14.77 5.16
N GLY A 84 -1.94 15.35 4.55
CA GLY A 84 -2.83 14.71 3.61
C GLY A 84 -2.15 14.21 2.33
N PHE A 85 -2.87 13.37 1.60
CA PHE A 85 -2.42 12.75 0.36
C PHE A 85 -3.56 12.87 -0.65
N GLY A 86 -3.36 13.70 -1.69
CA GLY A 86 -4.46 14.16 -2.55
C GLY A 86 -5.50 15.03 -1.83
N THR A 87 -5.18 15.53 -0.63
CA THR A 87 -6.08 16.36 0.20
C THR A 87 -5.28 17.44 0.92
N ARG A 88 -5.76 18.67 0.86
CA ARG A 88 -5.20 19.83 1.58
C ARG A 88 -5.61 19.79 3.04
N SER A 89 -4.93 18.96 3.83
CA SER A 89 -5.22 18.73 5.24
C SER A 89 -3.96 18.47 6.04
N VAL A 90 -3.87 19.06 7.23
CA VAL A 90 -2.87 18.74 8.24
C VAL A 90 -3.61 18.24 9.48
N ASP A 91 -3.15 17.14 10.09
CA ASP A 91 -3.72 16.61 11.33
C ASP A 91 -2.60 16.46 12.38
N THR A 92 -2.66 17.34 13.39
CA THR A 92 -1.75 17.42 14.53
C THR A 92 -2.30 16.73 15.79
N ARG A 93 -3.47 16.08 15.72
CA ARG A 93 -4.02 15.30 16.85
C ARG A 93 -3.30 13.99 17.13
N PRO A 94 -2.88 13.16 16.13
CA PRO A 94 -2.15 11.94 16.42
C PRO A 94 -0.69 12.23 16.81
N ASN A 95 -0.03 11.24 17.42
CA ASN A 95 1.44 11.16 17.54
C ASN A 95 1.98 10.04 16.62
N CYS A 96 3.25 10.14 16.21
CA CYS A 96 3.96 9.10 15.47
C CYS A 96 5.28 8.70 16.13
N GLY A 97 5.26 7.59 16.89
CA GLY A 97 6.45 7.02 17.53
C GLY A 97 7.55 6.52 16.58
N ASN A 98 7.28 6.40 15.28
CA ASN A 98 8.34 6.21 14.26
C ASN A 98 9.10 7.52 14.04
N MET A 99 8.40 8.61 13.73
CA MET A 99 9.02 9.93 13.50
C MET A 99 9.76 10.45 14.73
N LEU A 100 9.27 10.12 15.94
CA LEU A 100 9.94 10.40 17.20
C LEU A 100 11.40 9.91 17.24
N SER A 101 11.74 8.80 16.58
CA SER A 101 13.12 8.29 16.57
C SER A 101 14.10 9.16 15.78
N GLY A 102 13.62 10.13 15.00
CA GLY A 102 14.46 11.14 14.34
C GLY A 102 14.69 12.39 15.19
N VAL A 103 13.87 12.63 16.23
CA VAL A 103 13.86 13.88 17.01
C VAL A 103 15.16 14.08 17.78
N GLY A 104 15.64 13.06 18.51
CA GLY A 104 16.92 13.13 19.23
C GLY A 104 18.12 13.45 18.30
N PRO A 105 18.35 12.65 17.24
CA PRO A 105 19.39 12.94 16.23
C PRO A 105 19.28 14.35 15.62
N PHE A 106 18.06 14.77 15.24
CA PHE A 106 17.81 16.10 14.70
C PHE A 106 18.13 17.22 15.71
N ALA A 107 17.66 17.10 16.94
CA ALA A 107 17.87 18.07 18.02
C ALA A 107 19.36 18.27 18.33
N ILE A 108 20.14 17.19 18.32
CA ILE A 108 21.60 17.27 18.54
C ILE A 108 22.28 17.97 17.34
N GLU A 109 21.96 17.57 16.11
CA GLU A 109 22.59 18.14 14.91
C GLU A 109 22.19 19.60 14.62
N GLN A 110 20.98 20.03 15.02
CA GLN A 110 20.55 21.43 14.92
C GLN A 110 20.93 22.25 16.17
N GLY A 111 21.76 21.71 17.08
CA GLY A 111 22.27 22.44 18.25
C GLY A 111 21.24 22.74 19.35
N LEU A 112 20.07 22.11 19.33
CA LEU A 112 19.08 22.20 20.41
C LEU A 112 19.61 21.52 21.68
N VAL A 113 20.32 20.40 21.56
CA VAL A 113 20.90 19.67 22.70
C VAL A 113 22.40 19.44 22.47
N PRO A 114 23.28 19.79 23.43
CA PRO A 114 24.71 19.48 23.30
C PRO A 114 24.96 17.97 23.34
N ALA A 115 25.83 17.47 22.47
CA ALA A 115 26.19 16.06 22.45
C ALA A 115 27.16 15.71 23.58
N CYS A 116 26.87 14.61 24.28
CA CYS A 116 27.83 13.91 25.13
C CYS A 116 28.64 12.90 24.30
N ASP A 117 29.86 12.55 24.69
CA ASP A 117 30.57 11.42 24.10
C ASP A 117 29.93 10.07 24.54
N GLY A 118 30.08 9.03 23.72
CA GLY A 118 29.39 7.76 23.91
C GLY A 118 27.94 7.82 23.47
N ALA A 119 27.05 8.35 24.32
CA ALA A 119 25.63 8.46 24.06
C ALA A 119 25.02 9.73 24.67
N THR A 120 24.07 10.34 23.97
CA THR A 120 23.32 11.52 24.39
C THR A 120 21.86 11.14 24.58
N ARG A 121 21.29 11.46 25.73
CA ARG A 121 19.86 11.33 26.00
C ARG A 121 19.19 12.67 25.78
N VAL A 122 18.21 12.71 24.88
CA VAL A 122 17.36 13.87 24.61
C VAL A 122 15.97 13.59 25.20
N ARG A 123 15.54 14.38 26.18
CA ARG A 123 14.20 14.30 26.77
C ARG A 123 13.23 15.12 25.94
N VAL A 124 12.28 14.43 25.31
CA VAL A 124 11.30 15.00 24.39
C VAL A 124 9.95 15.15 25.08
N HIS A 125 9.39 16.37 25.08
CA HIS A 125 7.98 16.61 25.33
C HIS A 125 7.19 16.48 24.02
N ASN A 126 6.25 15.56 23.96
CA ASN A 126 5.43 15.37 22.77
C ASN A 126 4.19 16.29 22.80
N VAL A 127 4.23 17.38 22.04
CA VAL A 127 3.17 18.42 22.04
C VAL A 127 1.79 17.85 21.68
N ASN A 128 1.72 16.80 20.86
CA ASN A 128 0.45 16.16 20.48
C ASN A 128 -0.25 15.45 21.64
N THR A 129 0.48 15.02 22.68
CA THR A 129 -0.02 14.12 23.75
C THR A 129 0.40 14.51 25.16
N GLY A 130 1.25 15.52 25.35
CA GLY A 130 1.83 15.89 26.65
C GLY A 130 2.86 14.89 27.20
N ALA A 131 2.99 13.70 26.61
CA ALA A 131 3.86 12.62 27.09
C ALA A 131 5.35 12.97 26.99
N ARG A 132 6.14 12.47 27.94
CA ARG A 132 7.61 12.60 27.99
C ARG A 132 8.28 11.31 27.55
N ILE A 133 9.26 11.44 26.66
CA ILE A 133 10.02 10.33 26.10
C ILE A 133 11.51 10.65 26.15
N ASP A 134 12.30 9.79 26.80
CA ASP A 134 13.75 9.84 26.70
C ASP A 134 14.18 9.16 25.39
N VAL A 135 14.90 9.89 24.54
CA VAL A 135 15.44 9.43 23.25
C VAL A 135 16.95 9.34 23.37
N THR A 136 17.50 8.13 23.50
CA THR A 136 18.94 7.92 23.62
C THR A 136 19.57 7.65 22.25
N VAL A 137 20.56 8.46 21.91
CA VAL A 137 21.24 8.51 20.61
C VAL A 137 22.72 8.20 20.81
N GLN A 138 23.30 7.37 19.94
CA GLN A 138 24.75 7.10 19.93
C GLN A 138 25.51 8.33 19.37
N THR A 139 26.46 8.86 20.15
CA THR A 139 27.13 10.15 19.88
C THR A 139 28.65 10.09 20.06
N LEU A 140 29.29 9.07 19.50
CA LEU A 140 30.75 8.87 19.57
C LEU A 140 31.52 10.08 19.01
N GLY A 141 32.51 10.55 19.75
CA GLY A 141 33.26 11.77 19.43
C GLY A 141 32.41 13.04 19.48
N GLY A 142 31.31 13.04 20.25
CA GLY A 142 30.34 14.13 20.32
C GLY A 142 29.53 14.33 19.04
N ARG A 143 29.42 13.31 18.18
CA ARG A 143 28.70 13.38 16.89
C ARG A 143 27.71 12.25 16.73
N VAL A 144 26.49 12.57 16.28
CA VAL A 144 25.44 11.57 15.98
C VAL A 144 25.97 10.49 15.03
N ARG A 145 25.82 9.23 15.45
CA ARG A 145 26.16 8.06 14.65
C ARG A 145 24.90 7.43 14.07
N TYR A 146 24.86 7.28 12.75
CA TYR A 146 23.76 6.58 12.04
C TYR A 146 24.09 5.13 11.68
N ASP A 147 25.36 4.77 11.55
CA ASP A 147 25.77 3.42 11.12
C ASP A 147 25.93 2.46 12.31
N GLY A 148 25.39 1.25 12.19
CA GLY A 148 25.43 0.24 13.25
C GLY A 148 24.84 -1.09 12.79
N SER A 149 24.80 -2.06 13.70
CA SER A 149 24.35 -3.44 13.45
C SER A 149 22.87 -3.69 13.75
N THR A 150 22.14 -2.72 14.30
CA THR A 150 20.73 -2.89 14.65
C THR A 150 19.87 -2.99 13.40
N ARG A 151 19.12 -4.08 13.29
CA ARG A 151 18.07 -4.29 12.28
C ARG A 151 16.71 -3.95 12.88
N ILE A 152 15.82 -3.39 12.06
CA ILE A 152 14.38 -3.31 12.36
C ILE A 152 13.60 -3.77 11.13
N ASP A 153 12.50 -4.49 11.35
CA ASP A 153 11.68 -5.01 10.25
C ASP A 153 11.00 -3.86 9.49
N GLY A 154 10.90 -4.00 8.16
CA GLY A 154 10.45 -2.95 7.25
C GLY A 154 11.53 -1.94 6.80
N VAL A 155 12.81 -2.10 7.22
CA VAL A 155 13.94 -1.29 6.73
C VAL A 155 15.07 -2.19 6.21
N ALA A 156 15.62 -1.87 5.05
CA ALA A 156 16.76 -2.58 4.47
C ALA A 156 18.08 -2.23 5.18
N GLY A 157 18.97 -3.23 5.31
CA GLY A 157 20.28 -3.07 5.95
C GLY A 157 20.22 -3.05 7.48
N THR A 158 21.16 -2.33 8.09
CA THR A 158 21.28 -2.11 9.54
C THR A 158 21.68 -0.65 9.80
N ALA A 159 21.46 -0.17 11.03
CA ALA A 159 21.81 1.19 11.45
C ALA A 159 22.12 1.23 12.95
N ALA A 160 22.51 2.39 13.47
CA ALA A 160 22.69 2.62 14.90
C ALA A 160 21.34 2.55 15.64
N PRO A 161 21.30 1.98 16.87
CA PRO A 161 20.11 1.96 17.69
C PRO A 161 19.76 3.37 18.19
N ILE A 162 18.47 3.68 18.15
CA ILE A 162 17.85 4.80 18.87
C ILE A 162 16.90 4.17 19.87
N GLN A 163 17.18 4.33 21.16
CA GLN A 163 16.31 3.81 22.22
C GLN A 163 15.25 4.87 22.55
N LEU A 164 13.98 4.45 22.60
CA LEU A 164 12.84 5.29 22.94
C LEU A 164 12.25 4.79 24.27
N ASP A 165 12.26 5.65 25.28
CA ASP A 165 11.83 5.35 26.64
C ASP A 165 10.63 6.23 27.03
N PHE A 166 9.42 5.68 26.89
CA PHE A 166 8.18 6.36 27.24
C PHE A 166 7.96 6.31 28.75
N LEU A 167 7.89 7.48 29.37
CA LEU A 167 7.90 7.63 30.84
C LEU A 167 6.47 7.67 31.41
N ASP A 168 5.59 8.45 30.78
CA ASP A 168 4.25 8.77 31.29
C ASP A 168 3.19 8.90 30.17
N ALA A 169 3.34 8.09 29.12
CA ALA A 169 2.38 8.04 28.01
C ALA A 169 1.04 7.34 28.35
N TRP A 170 0.70 7.27 29.64
CA TRP A 170 -0.36 6.44 30.21
C TRP A 170 -1.61 7.29 30.43
N GLY A 171 -2.66 7.09 29.63
CA GLY A 171 -3.84 7.97 29.62
C GLY A 171 -3.59 9.35 28.99
N ALA A 172 -2.58 9.48 28.14
CA ALA A 172 -2.12 10.78 27.62
C ALA A 172 -3.16 11.55 26.77
N VAL A 173 -4.16 10.87 26.21
CA VAL A 173 -5.23 11.50 25.41
C VAL A 173 -6.57 11.53 26.16
N THR A 174 -6.79 10.58 27.07
CA THR A 174 -8.10 10.31 27.71
C THR A 174 -8.12 10.58 29.22
N GLY A 175 -6.97 10.82 29.84
CA GLY A 175 -6.80 11.01 31.29
C GLY A 175 -6.68 9.71 32.10
N SER A 176 -6.80 8.52 31.49
CA SER A 176 -6.71 7.22 32.18
C SER A 176 -6.16 6.12 31.28
N VAL A 177 -5.39 5.18 31.84
CA VAL A 177 -4.91 3.99 31.10
C VAL A 177 -6.07 3.14 30.60
N PHE A 178 -7.14 3.04 31.39
CA PHE A 178 -8.38 2.34 31.05
C PHE A 178 -9.51 3.37 31.07
N PRO A 179 -9.85 4.02 29.94
CA PRO A 179 -10.74 5.19 29.93
C PRO A 179 -12.18 4.88 30.34
N THR A 180 -12.61 3.62 30.15
CA THR A 180 -13.92 3.11 30.56
C THR A 180 -14.00 2.73 32.05
N GLY A 181 -12.88 2.87 32.79
CA GLY A 181 -12.73 2.38 34.15
C GLY A 181 -12.62 0.85 34.26
N ARG A 182 -12.67 0.12 33.14
CA ARG A 182 -12.63 -1.36 33.09
C ARG A 182 -11.46 -1.84 32.23
N ARG A 183 -10.90 -2.99 32.58
CA ARG A 183 -9.84 -3.65 31.79
C ARG A 183 -10.41 -4.51 30.64
N ILE A 184 -11.66 -4.98 30.80
CA ILE A 184 -12.48 -5.61 29.76
C ILE A 184 -13.85 -4.91 29.78
N ASP A 185 -14.26 -4.42 28.62
CA ASP A 185 -15.61 -3.97 28.29
C ASP A 185 -16.32 -5.03 27.46
N VAL A 186 -17.65 -5.03 27.47
CA VAL A 186 -18.47 -5.82 26.54
C VAL A 186 -19.27 -4.86 25.67
N ILE A 187 -19.06 -4.93 24.35
CA ILE A 187 -19.76 -4.10 23.35
C ILE A 187 -20.26 -5.03 22.24
N ASP A 188 -21.54 -4.93 21.90
CA ASP A 188 -22.21 -5.79 20.90
C ASP A 188 -21.94 -7.30 21.09
N GLY A 189 -21.88 -7.75 22.35
CA GLY A 189 -21.60 -9.13 22.73
C GLY A 189 -20.14 -9.56 22.62
N VAL A 190 -19.23 -8.65 22.26
CA VAL A 190 -17.79 -8.89 22.12
C VAL A 190 -17.05 -8.30 23.32
N GLU A 191 -16.20 -9.11 23.97
CA GLU A 191 -15.24 -8.62 24.96
C GLU A 191 -14.10 -7.88 24.26
N LEU A 192 -13.75 -6.70 24.78
CA LEU A 192 -12.65 -5.89 24.27
C LEU A 192 -11.97 -5.10 25.39
N THR A 193 -10.76 -4.64 25.15
CA THR A 193 -10.02 -3.74 26.06
C THR A 193 -9.89 -2.36 25.43
N CYS A 194 -10.50 -1.36 26.08
CA CYS A 194 -10.25 0.05 25.81
C CYS A 194 -9.01 0.50 26.61
N ILE A 195 -7.91 0.80 25.94
CA ILE A 195 -6.65 1.20 26.60
C ILE A 195 -6.07 2.46 25.95
N ASP A 196 -5.55 3.39 26.76
CA ASP A 196 -4.77 4.54 26.29
C ASP A 196 -3.34 4.46 26.86
N ALA A 197 -2.44 3.90 26.06
CA ALA A 197 -1.03 3.74 26.38
C ALA A 197 -0.20 4.09 25.13
N ALA A 198 0.33 5.32 25.11
CA ALA A 198 0.90 6.03 23.96
C ALA A 198 -0.04 6.28 22.75
N MET A 199 -1.21 5.64 22.73
CA MET A 199 -2.30 5.83 21.75
C MET A 199 -3.58 5.18 22.31
N PRO A 200 -4.77 5.79 22.14
CA PRO A 200 -6.04 5.13 22.39
C PRO A 200 -6.27 3.94 21.43
N LEU A 201 -6.39 2.74 21.98
CA LEU A 201 -6.64 1.49 21.27
C LEU A 201 -7.97 0.84 21.71
N VAL A 202 -8.59 0.12 20.78
CA VAL A 202 -9.69 -0.82 21.01
C VAL A 202 -9.14 -2.19 20.64
N ILE A 203 -8.77 -2.98 21.63
CA ILE A 203 -8.15 -4.30 21.42
C ILE A 203 -9.23 -5.38 21.52
N VAL A 204 -9.33 -6.23 20.51
CA VAL A 204 -10.32 -7.31 20.41
C VAL A 204 -9.59 -8.62 20.08
N ARG A 205 -10.03 -9.75 20.64
CA ARG A 205 -9.49 -11.06 20.22
C ARG A 205 -9.96 -11.38 18.81
N ALA A 206 -9.04 -11.79 17.94
CA ALA A 206 -9.33 -12.09 16.54
C ALA A 206 -10.43 -13.16 16.39
N ALA A 207 -10.38 -14.19 17.24
CA ALA A 207 -11.35 -15.29 17.27
C ALA A 207 -12.79 -14.81 17.53
N ASP A 208 -12.97 -13.81 18.39
CA ASP A 208 -14.30 -13.26 18.74
C ASP A 208 -14.95 -12.53 17.55
N LEU A 209 -14.14 -12.17 16.53
CA LEU A 209 -14.59 -11.65 15.24
C LEU A 209 -14.59 -12.68 14.10
N GLY A 210 -14.22 -13.94 14.36
CA GLY A 210 -14.21 -15.03 13.38
C GLY A 210 -12.95 -15.13 12.51
N VAL A 211 -11.85 -14.46 12.89
CA VAL A 211 -10.57 -14.48 12.16
C VAL A 211 -9.43 -15.03 13.01
N ARG A 212 -8.35 -15.51 12.38
CA ARG A 212 -7.20 -16.12 13.09
C ARG A 212 -6.35 -15.08 13.81
N GLY A 213 -6.30 -13.85 13.30
CA GLY A 213 -5.37 -12.79 13.71
C GLY A 213 -4.00 -12.86 13.01
N SER A 214 -3.78 -13.91 12.20
CA SER A 214 -2.55 -14.16 11.44
C SER A 214 -2.68 -13.88 9.94
N GLU A 215 -3.86 -13.50 9.46
CA GLU A 215 -4.17 -13.10 8.08
C GLU A 215 -3.20 -12.05 7.51
N GLN A 216 -3.08 -12.00 6.19
CA GLN A 216 -2.41 -10.89 5.53
C GLN A 216 -3.29 -9.63 5.54
N PRO A 217 -2.70 -8.41 5.56
CA PRO A 217 -3.48 -7.16 5.55
C PRO A 217 -4.49 -7.07 4.40
N ALA A 218 -4.14 -7.59 3.22
CA ALA A 218 -5.02 -7.63 2.06
C ALA A 218 -6.21 -8.61 2.19
N GLU A 219 -6.10 -9.64 3.05
CA GLU A 219 -7.20 -10.55 3.35
C GLU A 219 -8.21 -9.85 4.28
N LEU A 220 -7.71 -9.18 5.33
CA LEU A 220 -8.52 -8.40 6.27
C LEU A 220 -9.16 -7.17 5.61
N ASP A 221 -8.46 -6.50 4.68
CA ASP A 221 -8.97 -5.37 3.91
C ASP A 221 -10.02 -5.78 2.85
N ALA A 222 -10.05 -7.06 2.44
CA ALA A 222 -11.05 -7.58 1.51
C ALA A 222 -12.36 -7.97 2.20
N ASP A 223 -12.34 -8.28 3.50
CA ASP A 223 -13.53 -8.62 4.27
C ASP A 223 -14.31 -7.37 4.72
N ALA A 224 -15.21 -6.93 3.85
CA ALA A 224 -16.09 -5.79 4.12
C ALA A 224 -17.01 -5.98 5.35
N ALA A 225 -17.34 -7.23 5.72
CA ALA A 225 -18.20 -7.52 6.87
C ALA A 225 -17.41 -7.38 8.18
N LEU A 226 -16.19 -7.92 8.22
CA LEU A 226 -15.24 -7.71 9.31
C LEU A 226 -14.94 -6.23 9.50
N LEU A 227 -14.60 -5.49 8.43
CA LEU A 227 -14.31 -4.05 8.51
C LEU A 227 -15.50 -3.25 9.06
N ALA A 228 -16.74 -3.59 8.66
CA ALA A 228 -17.94 -2.96 9.20
C ALA A 228 -18.14 -3.26 10.70
N ARG A 229 -17.90 -4.50 11.14
CA ARG A 229 -17.99 -4.91 12.54
C ARG A 229 -16.91 -4.25 13.41
N ILE A 230 -15.67 -4.16 12.90
CA ILE A 230 -14.57 -3.43 13.53
C ILE A 230 -14.91 -1.93 13.70
N GLU A 231 -15.47 -1.29 12.67
CA GLU A 231 -15.85 0.13 12.73
C GLU A 231 -17.00 0.38 13.72
N ALA A 232 -17.98 -0.53 13.80
CA ALA A 232 -19.06 -0.45 14.79
C ALA A 232 -18.51 -0.48 16.23
N LEU A 233 -17.71 -1.50 16.55
CA LEU A 233 -17.05 -1.63 17.85
C LEU A 233 -16.15 -0.42 18.17
N ARG A 234 -15.37 0.06 17.19
CA ARG A 234 -14.50 1.24 17.34
C ARG A 234 -15.30 2.50 17.69
N ARG A 235 -16.46 2.72 17.08
CA ARG A 235 -17.32 3.89 17.34
C ARG A 235 -17.96 3.83 18.72
N ALA A 236 -18.50 2.68 19.11
CA ALA A 236 -19.08 2.46 20.44
C ALA A 236 -18.01 2.58 21.55
N ALA A 237 -16.84 1.96 21.37
CA ALA A 237 -15.71 2.11 22.28
C ALA A 237 -15.21 3.56 22.35
N GLY A 238 -15.11 4.26 21.21
CA GLY A 238 -14.75 5.69 21.20
C GLY A 238 -15.67 6.57 22.06
N HIS A 239 -16.98 6.31 22.03
CA HIS A 239 -17.93 6.97 22.92
C HIS A 239 -17.70 6.60 24.39
N ALA A 240 -17.54 5.30 24.69
CA ALA A 240 -17.27 4.82 26.06
C ALA A 240 -15.94 5.33 26.64
N MET A 241 -14.94 5.60 25.79
CA MET A 241 -13.64 6.19 26.16
C MET A 241 -13.69 7.71 26.34
N GLY A 242 -14.85 8.36 26.19
CA GLY A 242 -15.01 9.82 26.28
C GLY A 242 -14.51 10.60 25.04
N LEU A 243 -14.18 9.92 23.94
CA LEU A 243 -13.63 10.54 22.71
C LEU A 243 -14.71 11.14 21.78
N GLY A 244 -16.00 10.99 22.11
CA GLY A 244 -17.12 11.53 21.33
C GLY A 244 -17.37 10.80 20.02
N ASP A 245 -17.82 11.50 18.98
CA ASP A 245 -18.00 10.92 17.65
C ASP A 245 -16.66 10.76 16.92
N VAL A 246 -16.21 9.51 16.84
CA VAL A 246 -14.94 9.14 16.21
C VAL A 246 -15.05 8.77 14.72
N SER A 247 -16.20 8.96 14.08
CA SER A 247 -16.46 8.56 12.67
C SER A 247 -15.46 9.15 11.66
N ASN A 248 -15.03 10.40 11.91
CA ASN A 248 -14.02 11.13 11.13
C ASN A 248 -12.70 11.30 11.90
N SER A 249 -12.53 10.58 13.02
CA SER A 249 -11.31 10.55 13.81
C SER A 249 -10.44 9.36 13.42
N VAL A 250 -9.12 9.56 13.49
CA VAL A 250 -8.14 8.48 13.36
C VAL A 250 -7.91 7.70 14.66
N VAL A 251 -8.54 8.12 15.78
CA VAL A 251 -8.51 7.45 17.10
C VAL A 251 -9.93 7.15 17.59
N PRO A 252 -10.14 6.12 18.44
CA PRO A 252 -9.14 5.12 18.84
C PRO A 252 -8.83 4.16 17.69
N LYS A 253 -7.74 3.39 17.82
CA LYS A 253 -7.26 2.45 16.79
C LYS A 253 -7.82 1.06 17.08
N PRO A 254 -8.54 0.41 16.15
CA PRO A 254 -8.86 -1.00 16.32
C PRO A 254 -7.60 -1.85 16.19
N VAL A 255 -7.50 -2.87 17.03
CA VAL A 255 -6.44 -3.87 16.98
C VAL A 255 -7.05 -5.24 17.22
N LEU A 256 -6.80 -6.18 16.30
CA LEU A 256 -7.10 -7.59 16.54
C LEU A 256 -5.86 -8.28 17.10
N VAL A 257 -6.04 -9.07 18.15
CA VAL A 257 -4.96 -9.84 18.78
C VAL A 257 -5.24 -11.33 18.81
N SER A 258 -4.18 -12.12 18.71
CA SER A 258 -4.19 -13.58 18.87
C SER A 258 -2.88 -14.03 19.52
N ALA A 259 -2.79 -15.30 19.91
CA ALA A 259 -1.57 -15.85 20.50
C ALA A 259 -0.34 -15.62 19.59
N GLY A 260 0.82 -15.38 20.20
CA GLY A 260 2.10 -15.32 19.51
C GLY A 260 2.74 -16.70 19.28
N ASP A 261 4.02 -16.68 18.92
CA ASP A 261 4.90 -17.83 18.75
C ASP A 261 5.61 -18.28 20.06
N GLY A 262 5.38 -17.60 21.18
CA GLY A 262 6.00 -17.89 22.47
C GLY A 262 5.31 -17.23 23.66
N GLU A 263 5.78 -17.52 24.88
CA GLU A 263 5.14 -17.12 26.15
C GLU A 263 5.02 -15.59 26.34
N HIS A 264 5.92 -14.83 25.73
CA HIS A 264 5.94 -13.36 25.81
C HIS A 264 5.71 -12.70 24.45
N SER A 265 5.06 -13.39 23.50
CA SER A 265 4.70 -12.82 22.21
C SER A 265 3.20 -12.83 21.94
N ILE A 266 2.76 -11.83 21.19
CA ILE A 266 1.37 -11.58 20.83
C ILE A 266 1.28 -11.21 19.36
N THR A 267 0.42 -11.89 18.61
CA THR A 267 0.16 -11.55 17.21
C THR A 267 -0.86 -10.44 17.14
N SER A 268 -0.53 -9.37 16.40
CA SER A 268 -1.34 -8.15 16.29
C SER A 268 -1.67 -7.79 14.84
N ARG A 269 -2.88 -7.29 14.62
CA ARG A 269 -3.34 -6.65 13.38
C ARG A 269 -3.91 -5.28 13.71
N TYR A 270 -3.12 -4.25 13.46
CA TYR A 270 -3.39 -2.86 13.82
C TYR A 270 -4.04 -2.12 12.65
N PHE A 271 -5.16 -1.42 12.89
CA PHE A 271 -5.92 -0.76 11.83
C PHE A 271 -5.74 0.77 11.85
N THR A 272 -5.60 1.36 10.66
CA THR A 272 -5.60 2.82 10.46
C THR A 272 -6.92 3.30 9.89
N PRO A 273 -7.86 3.71 10.74
CA PRO A 273 -8.83 2.79 11.36
C PRO A 273 -9.66 1.93 10.37
N ARG A 274 -9.66 2.25 9.07
CA ARG A 274 -10.48 1.60 8.01
C ARG A 274 -9.71 0.59 7.15
N ARG A 275 -8.41 0.42 7.38
CA ARG A 275 -7.55 -0.57 6.71
C ARG A 275 -6.52 -1.15 7.67
N CYS A 276 -6.18 -2.42 7.51
CA CYS A 276 -5.11 -3.08 8.23
C CYS A 276 -3.76 -2.49 7.81
N HIS A 277 -2.96 -2.12 8.80
CA HIS A 277 -1.63 -1.57 8.56
C HIS A 277 -0.69 -2.67 8.07
N ALA A 278 0.13 -2.38 7.05
CA ALA A 278 1.02 -3.37 6.42
C ALA A 278 2.18 -3.83 7.31
N SER A 279 2.43 -3.12 8.42
CA SER A 279 3.44 -3.42 9.45
C SER A 279 2.79 -3.12 10.81
N HIS A 280 3.45 -2.44 11.75
CA HIS A 280 2.80 -1.91 12.97
C HIS A 280 3.20 -0.47 13.27
N ALA A 281 2.33 0.28 13.96
CA ALA A 281 2.70 1.57 14.54
C ALA A 281 3.43 1.35 15.89
N VAL A 282 4.48 2.14 16.17
CA VAL A 282 5.23 2.06 17.44
C VAL A 282 4.32 2.30 18.65
N THR A 283 3.52 3.36 18.65
CA THR A 283 2.59 3.67 19.75
C THR A 283 1.50 2.61 19.90
N GLY A 284 1.05 2.01 18.78
CA GLY A 284 0.18 0.83 18.82
C GLY A 284 0.86 -0.39 19.45
N ALA A 285 2.14 -0.64 19.15
CA ALA A 285 2.86 -1.77 19.70
C ALA A 285 3.09 -1.62 21.21
N ILE A 286 3.36 -0.39 21.67
CA ILE A 286 3.38 -0.05 23.11
C ILE A 286 2.02 -0.36 23.75
N GLY A 287 0.91 0.10 23.18
CA GLY A 287 -0.43 -0.16 23.74
C GLY A 287 -0.82 -1.65 23.74
N VAL A 288 -0.42 -2.43 22.74
CA VAL A 288 -0.60 -3.90 22.71
C VAL A 288 0.27 -4.59 23.75
N ALA A 289 1.56 -4.24 23.85
CA ALA A 289 2.47 -4.81 24.83
C ALA A 289 2.07 -4.45 26.27
N ALA A 290 1.60 -3.21 26.48
CA ALA A 290 1.00 -2.73 27.71
C ALA A 290 -0.23 -3.57 28.11
N ALA A 291 -1.17 -3.77 27.18
CA ALA A 291 -2.35 -4.59 27.44
C ALA A 291 -1.98 -6.06 27.72
N PHE A 292 -1.03 -6.63 26.98
CA PHE A 292 -0.54 -8.00 27.19
C PHE A 292 0.11 -8.17 28.58
N ALA A 293 0.94 -7.21 29.00
CA ALA A 293 1.68 -7.29 30.24
C ALA A 293 0.84 -6.98 31.49
N LEU A 294 -0.17 -6.12 31.36
CA LEU A 294 -1.15 -5.82 32.41
C LEU A 294 -2.15 -6.98 32.57
N PRO A 295 -2.40 -7.48 33.80
CA PRO A 295 -3.38 -8.55 34.00
C PRO A 295 -4.81 -8.07 33.73
N GLY A 296 -5.67 -9.00 33.31
CA GLY A 296 -7.11 -8.79 33.20
C GLY A 296 -7.55 -7.99 31.97
N THR A 297 -6.76 -7.97 30.90
CA THR A 297 -7.16 -7.47 29.57
C THR A 297 -7.47 -8.64 28.63
N VAL A 298 -8.14 -8.38 27.50
CA VAL A 298 -8.38 -9.41 26.47
C VAL A 298 -7.10 -9.87 25.75
N ALA A 299 -5.98 -9.16 25.94
CA ALA A 299 -4.67 -9.51 25.41
C ALA A 299 -3.80 -10.29 26.40
N SER A 300 -4.12 -10.27 27.70
CA SER A 300 -3.30 -10.85 28.78
C SER A 300 -3.65 -12.29 29.10
N ALA A 301 -2.67 -13.06 29.57
CA ALA A 301 -2.93 -14.32 30.28
C ALA A 301 -3.35 -14.04 31.75
N ALA A 302 -4.11 -14.96 32.35
CA ALA A 302 -4.79 -14.76 33.64
C ALA A 302 -3.89 -14.49 34.86
N ALA A 303 -2.56 -14.68 34.76
CA ALA A 303 -1.61 -14.40 35.81
C ALA A 303 -0.41 -13.59 35.28
N CYS A 304 -0.23 -12.37 35.77
CA CYS A 304 0.93 -11.52 35.50
C CYS A 304 1.42 -10.92 36.82
N ARG A 305 2.72 -11.08 37.13
CA ARG A 305 3.38 -10.48 38.31
C ARG A 305 4.03 -9.14 37.95
N GLY A 306 4.23 -8.27 38.93
CA GLY A 306 4.99 -7.02 38.75
C GLY A 306 6.43 -7.27 38.29
N GLY A 307 7.04 -6.26 37.65
CA GLY A 307 8.40 -6.32 37.11
C GLY A 307 8.50 -5.85 35.66
N ALA A 308 9.74 -5.79 35.15
CA ALA A 308 10.04 -5.53 33.75
C ALA A 308 10.06 -6.83 32.94
N ARG A 309 9.52 -6.79 31.72
CA ARG A 309 9.54 -7.92 30.77
C ARG A 309 9.57 -7.43 29.33
N ASP A 310 10.22 -8.19 28.45
CA ASP A 310 10.17 -7.95 27.01
C ASP A 310 8.93 -8.63 26.42
N VAL A 311 8.15 -7.88 25.64
CA VAL A 311 6.97 -8.38 24.92
C VAL A 311 7.21 -8.22 23.42
N THR A 312 7.13 -9.32 22.68
CA THR A 312 7.29 -9.36 21.22
C THR A 312 5.93 -9.23 20.54
N VAL A 313 5.65 -8.08 19.93
CA VAL A 313 4.45 -7.85 19.12
C VAL A 313 4.72 -8.29 17.67
N LEU A 314 4.18 -9.45 17.28
CA LEU A 314 4.27 -9.97 15.92
C LEU A 314 3.26 -9.25 15.02
N HIS A 315 3.71 -8.81 13.84
CA HIS A 315 2.91 -8.05 12.87
C HIS A 315 3.17 -8.56 11.44
N PRO A 316 2.42 -8.13 10.41
CA PRO A 316 2.46 -8.71 9.06
C PRO A 316 3.82 -8.70 8.33
N GLN A 317 4.82 -7.99 8.86
CA GLN A 317 6.16 -7.83 8.25
C GLN A 317 7.30 -8.32 9.16
N GLY A 318 7.00 -8.87 10.34
CA GLY A 318 8.02 -9.24 11.32
C GLY A 318 7.59 -8.97 12.76
N ARG A 319 8.48 -8.42 13.58
CA ARG A 319 8.25 -8.22 15.01
C ARG A 319 8.63 -6.82 15.52
N ILE A 320 8.02 -6.44 16.64
CA ILE A 320 8.42 -5.30 17.46
C ILE A 320 8.56 -5.77 18.91
N ASP A 321 9.78 -5.73 19.44
CA ASP A 321 10.04 -5.99 20.85
C ASP A 321 9.87 -4.70 21.66
N VAL A 322 9.15 -4.80 22.78
CA VAL A 322 8.85 -3.70 23.70
C VAL A 322 9.13 -4.17 25.13
N ALA A 323 10.09 -3.55 25.82
CA ALA A 323 10.32 -3.78 27.24
C ALA A 323 9.30 -2.98 28.04
N VAL A 324 8.38 -3.65 28.75
CA VAL A 324 7.34 -3.03 29.57
C VAL A 324 7.65 -3.26 31.05
N ALA A 325 7.66 -2.19 31.84
CA ALA A 325 7.79 -2.24 33.30
C ALA A 325 6.44 -1.95 33.96
N ILE A 326 6.06 -2.82 34.89
CA ILE A 326 4.82 -2.74 35.66
C ILE A 326 5.12 -2.82 37.16
N GLU A 327 4.47 -1.95 37.93
CA GLU A 327 4.47 -1.98 39.40
C GLU A 327 3.08 -2.36 39.93
N GLY A 328 3.00 -2.91 41.14
CA GLY A 328 1.76 -3.41 41.75
C GLY A 328 1.32 -4.78 41.24
N GLU A 329 0.29 -5.36 41.89
CA GLU A 329 -0.18 -6.72 41.64
C GLU A 329 -1.67 -6.77 41.24
N GLY A 330 -2.01 -7.66 40.31
CA GLY A 330 -3.39 -7.89 39.89
C GLY A 330 -4.10 -6.61 39.43
N GLY A 331 -5.27 -6.32 40.01
CA GLY A 331 -6.07 -5.15 39.63
C GLY A 331 -5.38 -3.80 39.83
N SER A 332 -4.42 -3.69 40.74
CA SER A 332 -3.69 -2.45 41.03
C SER A 332 -2.45 -2.25 40.16
N SER A 333 -2.09 -3.21 39.29
CA SER A 333 -0.90 -3.11 38.45
C SER A 333 -0.97 -1.91 37.48
N GLN A 334 0.08 -1.09 37.47
CA GLN A 334 0.25 0.11 36.63
C GLN A 334 1.54 0.03 35.81
N ILE A 335 1.54 0.62 34.61
CA ILE A 335 2.74 0.73 33.76
C ILE A 335 3.57 1.91 34.25
N THR A 336 4.87 1.72 34.44
CA THR A 336 5.80 2.80 34.82
C THR A 336 6.78 3.17 33.70
N ARG A 337 7.01 2.28 32.73
CA ARG A 337 7.84 2.55 31.54
C ARG A 337 7.48 1.58 30.41
N ALA A 338 7.54 2.04 29.16
CA ALA A 338 7.74 1.16 28.01
C ALA A 338 8.91 1.66 27.17
N ALA A 339 9.83 0.76 26.85
CA ALA A 339 11.02 1.03 26.08
C ALA A 339 11.05 0.19 24.80
N LEU A 340 11.59 0.75 23.71
CA LEU A 340 11.86 -0.02 22.51
C LEU A 340 13.02 0.56 21.70
N VAL A 341 13.58 -0.27 20.82
CA VAL A 341 14.64 0.15 19.90
C VAL A 341 14.06 0.48 18.52
N ARG A 342 14.50 1.61 17.96
CA ARG A 342 14.32 2.00 16.56
C ARG A 342 15.68 2.33 15.94
N THR A 343 15.66 2.78 14.70
CA THR A 343 16.84 3.36 14.05
C THR A 343 16.39 4.57 13.24
N ALA A 344 17.27 5.55 13.04
CA ALA A 344 17.02 6.72 12.18
C ALA A 344 18.16 6.90 11.17
N ARG A 345 17.97 7.76 10.17
CA ARG A 345 19.04 8.22 9.26
C ARG A 345 18.69 9.58 8.66
N LYS A 346 19.60 10.56 8.74
CA LYS A 346 19.53 11.77 7.90
C LYS A 346 19.70 11.39 6.43
N ILE A 347 18.78 11.84 5.57
CA ILE A 347 18.79 11.56 4.12
C ILE A 347 19.35 12.76 3.37
N LEU A 348 18.83 13.95 3.66
CA LEU A 348 19.18 15.22 3.02
C LEU A 348 19.00 16.36 4.02
N GLN A 349 19.79 17.41 3.88
CA GLN A 349 19.63 18.69 4.58
C GLN A 349 19.94 19.82 3.61
N GLY A 350 19.16 20.88 3.63
CA GLY A 350 19.30 22.05 2.76
C GLY A 350 18.04 22.89 2.77
N ASP A 351 17.89 23.76 1.77
CA ASP A 351 16.73 24.62 1.64
C ASP A 351 15.60 23.95 0.85
N LEU A 352 14.37 24.19 1.27
CA LEU A 352 13.14 23.74 0.63
C LEU A 352 12.33 24.95 0.17
N HIS A 353 12.17 25.09 -1.15
CA HIS A 353 11.34 26.12 -1.75
C HIS A 353 9.87 25.68 -1.71
N LEU A 354 9.01 26.52 -1.13
CA LEU A 354 7.57 26.30 -1.00
C LEU A 354 6.83 27.09 -2.10
N PRO A 355 5.87 26.48 -2.81
CA PRO A 355 5.22 27.13 -3.95
C PRO A 355 4.12 28.11 -3.50
N ASP A 356 4.15 29.34 -4.04
CA ASP A 356 3.29 30.48 -3.67
C ASP A 356 1.77 30.19 -3.64
N TYR A 357 1.31 29.20 -4.40
CA TYR A 357 -0.11 28.86 -4.48
C TYR A 357 -0.69 28.32 -3.17
N VAL A 358 0.14 27.83 -2.24
CA VAL A 358 -0.36 27.32 -0.94
C VAL A 358 -0.81 28.46 -0.03
N PHE A 359 -0.15 29.62 -0.10
CA PHE A 359 -0.43 30.78 0.75
C PHE A 359 -1.55 31.71 0.22
N SER A 360 -2.14 31.39 -0.95
CA SER A 360 -2.98 32.35 -1.72
C SER A 360 -4.41 31.90 -2.02
N ARG A 361 -4.90 30.82 -1.39
CA ARG A 361 -6.31 30.35 -1.53
C ARG A 361 -7.10 30.40 -0.22
N PRO A 362 -8.31 31.00 -0.18
CA PRO A 362 -9.20 30.92 0.97
C PRO A 362 -9.79 29.51 1.20
N ALA A 363 -9.91 29.09 2.45
CA ALA A 363 -10.50 27.81 2.82
C ALA A 363 -12.05 27.83 2.75
N THR A 364 -12.65 26.84 2.08
CA THR A 364 -14.11 26.62 2.06
C THR A 364 -14.44 25.21 2.54
N LYS A 365 -15.34 25.09 3.53
CA LYS A 365 -15.82 23.82 4.10
C LYS A 365 -17.09 23.32 3.38
N PRO A 366 -17.26 22.01 3.17
CA PRO A 366 -18.55 21.40 2.84
C PRO A 366 -19.18 20.68 4.04
N GLU A 367 -20.49 20.87 4.24
CA GLU A 367 -21.31 20.10 5.20
C GLU A 367 -21.88 18.82 4.58
N ILE A 368 -22.21 17.82 5.40
CA ILE A 368 -22.84 16.56 4.99
C ILE A 368 -24.12 16.34 5.80
N ALA A 369 -25.26 16.23 5.14
CA ALA A 369 -26.54 15.85 5.74
C ALA A 369 -26.72 14.32 5.80
N THR A 370 -27.33 13.82 6.88
CA THR A 370 -27.52 12.39 7.16
C THR A 370 -29.00 12.00 7.20
N ALA A 371 -29.34 10.83 6.66
CA ALA A 371 -30.63 10.15 6.85
C ALA A 371 -30.47 8.62 6.59
N PRO A 372 -31.30 7.74 7.17
CA PRO A 372 -30.74 6.53 7.80
C PRO A 372 -31.14 5.17 7.22
N SER A 373 -30.42 4.15 7.70
CA SER A 373 -30.56 2.72 7.43
C SER A 373 -31.82 2.07 8.04
N ARG A 374 -32.26 0.94 7.45
CA ARG A 374 -33.16 -0.03 8.08
C ARG A 374 -32.55 -1.43 7.93
N ALA A 375 -32.56 -2.21 9.01
CA ALA A 375 -31.88 -3.51 9.15
C ALA A 375 -32.90 -4.63 9.51
N PRO A 376 -32.52 -5.90 9.78
CA PRO A 376 -33.05 -7.04 9.01
C PRO A 376 -33.71 -8.13 9.88
N SER A 377 -33.98 -9.32 9.32
CA SER A 377 -34.25 -10.54 10.12
C SER A 377 -33.83 -11.85 9.38
N PRO A 378 -33.50 -12.95 10.10
CA PRO A 378 -32.68 -14.07 9.57
C PRO A 378 -33.26 -15.50 9.80
N THR A 379 -32.54 -16.54 9.34
CA THR A 379 -32.46 -17.99 9.77
C THR A 379 -31.68 -18.74 8.66
N ASP A 380 -30.95 -19.87 8.81
CA ASP A 380 -30.64 -20.83 9.91
C ASP A 380 -29.30 -21.55 9.54
N THR A 381 -28.29 -21.69 10.41
CA THR A 381 -27.90 -22.82 11.31
C THR A 381 -27.50 -24.18 10.68
N GLY A 382 -26.38 -24.76 11.18
CA GLY A 382 -25.89 -26.15 10.97
C GLY A 382 -24.35 -26.20 10.76
N ASP A 383 -23.49 -26.53 11.74
CA ASP A 383 -23.20 -27.83 12.44
C ASP A 383 -22.72 -28.96 11.49
N GLU A 384 -21.70 -29.80 11.77
CA GLU A 384 -20.65 -29.86 12.82
C GLU A 384 -19.60 -30.95 12.42
N ALA A 385 -18.50 -31.10 13.19
CA ALA A 385 -17.61 -32.26 13.32
C ALA A 385 -16.66 -32.66 12.13
N MET A 386 -15.56 -33.42 12.28
CA MET A 386 -15.04 -34.25 13.39
C MET A 386 -13.51 -34.59 13.24
N LYS A 387 -12.70 -34.52 14.32
CA LYS A 387 -11.46 -35.30 14.73
C LYS A 387 -10.33 -35.62 13.70
N SER A 388 -9.02 -35.41 13.94
CA SER A 388 -8.07 -35.72 15.06
C SER A 388 -7.36 -37.10 14.98
N ILE A 389 -6.01 -37.11 15.18
CA ILE A 389 -5.05 -38.16 15.68
C ILE A 389 -3.62 -37.61 15.43
N LEU A 390 -2.88 -37.09 16.43
CA LEU A 390 -1.87 -37.74 17.30
C LEU A 390 -0.64 -38.35 16.54
N ALA A 391 0.58 -37.77 16.55
CA ALA A 391 1.60 -37.64 17.63
C ALA A 391 2.62 -38.83 17.66
N PRO A 392 3.83 -38.76 18.28
CA PRO A 392 4.76 -37.62 18.55
C PRO A 392 6.29 -37.92 18.38
N VAL A 393 7.16 -36.95 18.75
CA VAL A 393 8.50 -37.14 19.41
C VAL A 393 9.71 -37.56 18.50
N LEU A 394 11.01 -37.28 18.76
CA LEU A 394 11.78 -36.68 19.90
C LEU A 394 12.89 -35.64 19.44
N THR A 395 14.07 -35.61 20.08
CA THR A 395 15.14 -34.56 20.16
C THR A 395 16.57 -34.92 19.67
N ALA A 396 17.46 -33.89 19.63
CA ALA A 396 18.93 -33.86 19.89
C ALA A 396 19.92 -33.91 18.69
N THR A 397 20.69 -32.85 18.35
CA THR A 397 22.06 -32.42 18.83
C THR A 397 23.18 -33.49 18.74
N ALA A 398 24.43 -33.25 18.28
CA ALA A 398 25.12 -32.03 17.80
C ALA A 398 26.46 -32.32 17.03
N VAL A 399 26.84 -31.41 16.11
CA VAL A 399 28.19 -30.80 15.91
C VAL A 399 29.46 -31.64 15.48
N ALA A 400 30.01 -31.22 14.31
CA ALA A 400 31.45 -31.04 13.93
C ALA A 400 32.36 -32.14 13.27
N THR A 401 32.70 -31.82 12.00
CA THR A 401 34.05 -31.68 11.38
C THR A 401 34.87 -32.81 10.71
N LEU A 402 35.25 -32.47 9.46
CA LEU A 402 36.51 -32.66 8.72
C LEU A 402 36.77 -33.86 7.77
N ALA A 403 36.83 -33.48 6.47
CA ALA A 403 37.93 -33.71 5.51
C ALA A 403 38.06 -35.03 4.70
N THR A 404 37.58 -34.94 3.45
CA THR A 404 38.25 -35.37 2.18
C THR A 404 38.78 -36.80 1.98
N ALA A 405 38.14 -37.51 1.03
CA ALA A 405 38.84 -38.19 -0.07
C ALA A 405 37.93 -38.21 -1.33
N ALA A 406 38.51 -38.12 -2.52
CA ALA A 406 37.75 -38.03 -3.78
C ALA A 406 37.35 -39.40 -4.33
N GLY A 407 36.10 -39.52 -4.80
CA GLY A 407 35.60 -40.69 -5.53
C GLY A 407 34.65 -40.24 -6.64
N THR A 408 35.14 -40.17 -7.87
CA THR A 408 34.35 -39.79 -9.05
C THR A 408 33.42 -40.93 -9.47
N ALA A 409 32.22 -40.96 -8.91
CA ALA A 409 31.08 -41.68 -9.48
C ALA A 409 30.12 -40.66 -10.10
N ALA A 410 29.91 -40.75 -11.42
CA ALA A 410 28.92 -39.94 -12.11
C ALA A 410 27.51 -40.41 -11.71
N ALA A 411 26.95 -39.81 -10.66
CA ALA A 411 25.54 -39.96 -10.36
C ALA A 411 24.72 -39.48 -11.57
N PRO A 412 23.60 -40.14 -11.91
CA PRO A 412 22.72 -39.63 -12.95
C PRO A 412 22.26 -38.23 -12.55
N ALA A 413 22.30 -37.29 -13.49
CA ALA A 413 21.72 -35.98 -13.29
C ALA A 413 20.20 -36.16 -13.15
N PHE A 414 19.72 -36.33 -11.91
CA PHE A 414 18.31 -36.23 -11.60
C PHE A 414 17.83 -34.89 -12.12
N ALA A 415 16.93 -34.92 -13.11
CA ALA A 415 16.28 -33.74 -13.63
C ALA A 415 15.67 -33.00 -12.44
N GLN A 416 16.24 -31.83 -12.11
CA GLN A 416 15.93 -31.13 -10.88
C GLN A 416 14.44 -30.79 -10.90
N ALA A 417 13.68 -31.33 -9.94
CA ALA A 417 12.22 -31.32 -10.00
C ALA A 417 11.70 -29.87 -10.03
N TYR A 418 11.23 -29.44 -11.20
CA TYR A 418 10.67 -28.11 -11.38
C TYR A 418 9.19 -28.08 -10.93
N PRO A 419 8.74 -27.07 -10.16
CA PRO A 419 9.53 -25.98 -9.60
C PRO A 419 10.17 -26.40 -8.25
N SER A 420 11.41 -25.97 -8.03
CA SER A 420 12.24 -26.37 -6.88
C SER A 420 12.30 -25.32 -5.76
N LYS A 421 11.73 -24.14 -6.01
CA LYS A 421 11.65 -22.99 -5.10
C LYS A 421 10.40 -22.16 -5.44
N THR A 422 10.13 -21.14 -4.63
CA THR A 422 9.10 -20.12 -4.88
C THR A 422 9.21 -19.53 -6.30
N ILE A 423 8.08 -19.37 -6.98
CA ILE A 423 7.97 -18.65 -8.26
C ILE A 423 7.58 -17.19 -7.98
N THR A 424 8.22 -16.24 -8.63
CA THR A 424 7.83 -14.82 -8.62
C THR A 424 7.16 -14.45 -9.92
N VAL A 425 5.92 -13.97 -9.87
CA VAL A 425 5.21 -13.35 -11.01
C VAL A 425 5.37 -11.84 -10.90
N VAL A 426 6.13 -11.26 -11.82
CA VAL A 426 6.36 -9.82 -11.89
C VAL A 426 5.23 -9.15 -12.67
N VAL A 427 4.58 -8.16 -12.05
CA VAL A 427 3.48 -7.40 -12.62
C VAL A 427 3.97 -6.00 -13.01
N PRO A 428 3.81 -5.57 -14.29
CA PRO A 428 4.35 -4.30 -14.83
C PRO A 428 3.61 -3.03 -14.39
N THR A 429 2.78 -3.11 -13.34
CA THR A 429 1.85 -2.06 -12.90
C THR A 429 1.77 -2.03 -11.38
N ALA A 430 1.30 -0.91 -10.83
CA ALA A 430 1.18 -0.72 -9.38
C ALA A 430 0.25 -1.77 -8.73
N ALA A 431 0.55 -2.10 -7.47
CA ALA A 431 -0.27 -3.02 -6.67
C ALA A 431 -1.70 -2.48 -6.51
N GLY A 432 -2.68 -3.39 -6.41
CA GLY A 432 -4.11 -3.06 -6.35
C GLY A 432 -4.75 -2.67 -7.69
N GLY A 433 -3.99 -2.64 -8.79
CA GLY A 433 -4.53 -2.48 -10.16
C GLY A 433 -5.06 -3.80 -10.74
N GLY A 434 -5.77 -3.74 -11.88
CA GLY A 434 -6.41 -4.94 -12.46
C GLY A 434 -5.45 -6.06 -12.85
N ASN A 435 -4.28 -5.71 -13.40
CA ASN A 435 -3.22 -6.67 -13.69
C ASN A 435 -2.71 -7.36 -12.41
N ASP A 436 -2.64 -6.64 -11.28
CA ASP A 436 -2.25 -7.20 -9.99
C ASP A 436 -3.30 -8.18 -9.45
N ALA A 437 -4.57 -7.79 -9.49
CA ALA A 437 -5.70 -8.64 -9.10
C ALA A 437 -5.77 -9.92 -9.96
N MET A 438 -5.55 -9.81 -11.27
CA MET A 438 -5.49 -10.95 -12.20
C MET A 438 -4.32 -11.90 -11.86
N ALA A 439 -3.11 -11.36 -11.69
CA ALA A 439 -1.94 -12.17 -11.31
C ALA A 439 -2.16 -12.90 -9.97
N ARG A 440 -2.71 -12.22 -8.96
CA ARG A 440 -3.02 -12.82 -7.64
C ARG A 440 -4.10 -13.90 -7.74
N THR A 441 -5.16 -13.67 -8.51
CA THR A 441 -6.24 -14.64 -8.75
C THR A 441 -5.71 -15.92 -9.37
N ILE A 442 -4.82 -15.82 -10.38
CA ILE A 442 -4.20 -16.98 -11.02
C ILE A 442 -3.20 -17.66 -10.07
N ALA A 443 -2.35 -16.88 -9.38
CA ALA A 443 -1.35 -17.39 -8.44
C ALA A 443 -1.96 -18.24 -7.32
N GLN A 444 -3.15 -17.88 -6.82
CA GLN A 444 -3.88 -18.61 -5.78
C GLN A 444 -4.13 -20.09 -6.12
N LYS A 445 -4.44 -20.43 -7.39
CA LYS A 445 -4.62 -21.83 -7.82
C LYS A 445 -3.38 -22.42 -8.49
N LEU A 446 -2.58 -21.59 -9.17
CA LEU A 446 -1.38 -22.05 -9.88
C LEU A 446 -0.30 -22.55 -8.92
N GLY A 447 -0.13 -21.92 -7.75
CA GLY A 447 0.86 -22.34 -6.75
C GLY A 447 0.62 -23.75 -6.21
N PRO A 448 -0.58 -24.04 -5.65
CA PRO A 448 -0.95 -25.39 -5.23
C PRO A 448 -0.80 -26.45 -6.32
N LEU A 449 -1.19 -26.16 -7.57
CA LEU A 449 -1.04 -27.09 -8.71
C LEU A 449 0.42 -27.37 -9.08
N LEU A 450 1.32 -26.40 -8.86
CA LEU A 450 2.76 -26.55 -9.09
C LEU A 450 3.53 -27.06 -7.85
N GLY A 451 2.87 -27.17 -6.69
CA GLY A 451 3.49 -27.58 -5.43
C GLY A 451 4.45 -26.55 -4.84
N GLN A 452 4.34 -25.27 -5.21
CA GLN A 452 5.22 -24.19 -4.77
C GLN A 452 4.46 -22.89 -4.53
N THR A 453 4.96 -22.06 -3.61
CA THR A 453 4.43 -20.71 -3.39
C THR A 453 4.66 -19.85 -4.62
N ILE A 454 3.66 -19.01 -4.96
CA ILE A 454 3.78 -17.97 -5.98
C ILE A 454 3.65 -16.60 -5.33
N ILE A 455 4.67 -15.75 -5.49
CA ILE A 455 4.69 -14.36 -5.02
C ILE A 455 4.41 -13.43 -6.20
N VAL A 456 3.57 -12.41 -5.98
CA VAL A 456 3.31 -11.36 -6.98
C VAL A 456 4.11 -10.09 -6.62
N ASP A 457 5.05 -9.70 -7.48
CA ASP A 457 5.95 -8.54 -7.33
C ASP A 457 5.57 -7.42 -8.29
N ASN A 458 5.10 -6.28 -7.77
CA ASN A 458 4.61 -5.15 -8.58
C ASN A 458 5.73 -4.16 -8.91
N ARG A 459 6.16 -4.13 -10.18
CA ARG A 459 7.19 -3.22 -10.70
C ARG A 459 6.61 -2.24 -11.71
N ALA A 460 6.00 -1.19 -11.18
CA ALA A 460 5.40 -0.12 -11.96
C ALA A 460 6.45 0.84 -12.56
N GLY A 461 6.08 1.50 -13.66
CA GLY A 461 6.84 2.62 -14.24
C GLY A 461 7.18 2.41 -15.72
N ALA A 462 7.43 3.53 -16.43
CA ALA A 462 7.79 3.59 -17.85
C ALA A 462 6.97 2.63 -18.75
N ASN A 463 5.65 2.61 -18.53
CA ASN A 463 4.68 1.80 -19.28
C ASN A 463 5.01 0.29 -19.27
N GLY A 464 5.55 -0.17 -18.14
CA GLY A 464 5.91 -1.56 -17.87
C GLY A 464 7.32 -1.97 -18.28
N SER A 465 8.10 -1.08 -18.91
CA SER A 465 9.45 -1.43 -19.41
C SER A 465 10.44 -1.80 -18.31
N ILE A 466 10.28 -1.25 -17.09
CA ILE A 466 11.11 -1.58 -15.91
C ILE A 466 10.92 -3.05 -15.51
N ALA A 467 9.68 -3.55 -15.53
CA ALA A 467 9.38 -4.95 -15.25
C ALA A 467 9.88 -5.86 -16.37
N SER A 468 9.68 -5.47 -17.64
CA SER A 468 10.21 -6.22 -18.79
C SER A 468 11.73 -6.34 -18.74
N GLU A 469 12.47 -5.25 -18.54
CA GLU A 469 13.95 -5.26 -18.45
C GLU A 469 14.44 -6.11 -17.27
N TYR A 470 13.70 -6.15 -16.16
CA TYR A 470 14.01 -7.02 -15.03
C TYR A 470 13.81 -8.51 -15.34
N VAL A 471 12.69 -8.90 -15.93
CA VAL A 471 12.41 -10.31 -16.24
C VAL A 471 13.27 -10.81 -17.41
N ALA A 472 13.48 -10.01 -18.46
CA ALA A 472 14.39 -10.32 -19.56
C ALA A 472 15.82 -10.68 -19.11
N ARG A 473 16.25 -10.17 -17.95
CA ARG A 473 17.56 -10.44 -17.34
C ARG A 473 17.54 -11.45 -16.20
N ALA A 474 16.38 -12.00 -15.85
CA ALA A 474 16.27 -13.01 -14.80
C ALA A 474 16.86 -14.35 -15.26
N VAL A 475 17.14 -15.24 -14.31
CA VAL A 475 17.64 -16.59 -14.61
C VAL A 475 16.55 -17.34 -15.39
N PRO A 476 16.86 -17.94 -16.56
CA PRO A 476 15.88 -18.66 -17.38
C PRO A 476 15.61 -20.07 -16.81
N ASP A 477 15.19 -20.15 -15.55
CA ASP A 477 14.86 -21.39 -14.84
C ASP A 477 13.35 -21.53 -14.56
N GLY A 478 12.53 -20.60 -15.07
CA GLY A 478 11.08 -20.56 -14.90
C GLY A 478 10.57 -20.15 -13.51
N HIS A 479 11.44 -19.73 -12.58
CA HIS A 479 11.00 -19.24 -11.26
C HIS A 479 10.82 -17.72 -11.21
N THR A 480 11.15 -17.00 -12.27
CA THR A 480 10.70 -15.62 -12.49
C THR A 480 9.83 -15.62 -13.74
N LEU A 481 8.59 -15.19 -13.60
CA LEU A 481 7.62 -15.03 -14.69
C LEU A 481 7.18 -13.57 -14.77
N MET A 482 6.61 -13.17 -15.89
CA MET A 482 5.99 -11.87 -16.08
C MET A 482 4.51 -12.03 -16.41
N LEU A 483 3.64 -11.21 -15.79
CA LEU A 483 2.34 -10.91 -16.38
C LEU A 483 2.55 -9.87 -17.49
N GLY A 484 2.77 -10.36 -18.70
CA GLY A 484 2.83 -9.54 -19.91
C GLY A 484 1.43 -9.15 -20.39
N TYR A 485 1.36 -8.07 -21.14
CA TYR A 485 0.13 -7.62 -21.79
C TYR A 485 0.47 -6.81 -23.05
N ILE A 486 -0.55 -6.50 -23.85
CA ILE A 486 -0.43 -5.79 -25.14
C ILE A 486 0.49 -4.57 -25.12
N ALA A 487 0.56 -3.80 -24.02
CA ALA A 487 1.44 -2.64 -23.95
C ALA A 487 2.92 -3.02 -23.84
N THR A 488 3.28 -3.98 -22.98
CA THR A 488 4.69 -4.38 -22.79
C THR A 488 5.24 -5.19 -23.94
N HIS A 489 4.39 -5.91 -24.69
CA HIS A 489 4.86 -6.84 -25.71
C HIS A 489 4.53 -6.42 -27.16
N ALA A 490 3.73 -5.37 -27.37
CA ALA A 490 3.41 -4.88 -28.71
C ALA A 490 3.41 -3.34 -28.84
N MET A 491 2.54 -2.62 -28.09
CA MET A 491 2.35 -1.18 -28.32
C MET A 491 3.54 -0.30 -27.91
N ASN A 492 4.10 -0.50 -26.71
CA ASN A 492 5.23 0.31 -26.25
C ASN A 492 6.52 0.02 -27.06
N PRO A 493 6.88 -1.25 -27.38
CA PRO A 493 7.98 -1.55 -28.31
C PRO A 493 7.72 -1.13 -29.77
N ALA A 494 6.47 -0.88 -30.17
CA ALA A 494 6.14 -0.32 -31.48
C ALA A 494 6.32 1.20 -31.51
N LEU A 495 6.05 1.89 -30.40
CA LEU A 495 6.14 3.36 -30.30
C LEU A 495 7.57 3.87 -30.07
N GLN A 496 8.38 3.13 -29.30
CA GLN A 496 9.73 3.56 -28.92
C GLN A 496 10.73 2.42 -28.80
N LYS A 497 12.02 2.76 -28.85
CA LYS A 497 13.12 1.81 -28.62
C LYS A 497 13.27 1.54 -27.13
N LEU A 498 13.18 0.27 -26.72
CA LEU A 498 13.27 -0.16 -25.33
C LEU A 498 14.57 -0.94 -25.06
N ARG A 499 14.81 -1.25 -23.77
CA ARG A 499 15.98 -2.01 -23.28
C ARG A 499 15.77 -3.54 -23.25
N TYR A 500 14.75 -4.01 -23.94
CA TYR A 500 14.41 -5.41 -24.17
C TYR A 500 13.74 -5.53 -25.55
N ASP A 501 13.82 -6.71 -26.14
CA ASP A 501 13.01 -7.10 -27.29
C ASP A 501 11.81 -7.96 -26.82
N PRO A 502 10.56 -7.59 -27.17
CA PRO A 502 9.37 -8.28 -26.68
C PRO A 502 9.15 -9.68 -27.26
N VAL A 503 9.97 -10.11 -28.23
CA VAL A 503 9.91 -11.42 -28.89
C VAL A 503 11.16 -12.25 -28.60
N ALA A 504 12.35 -11.64 -28.60
CA ALA A 504 13.61 -12.36 -28.46
C ALA A 504 14.06 -12.57 -26.99
N ASP A 505 13.62 -11.72 -26.06
CA ASP A 505 14.02 -11.80 -24.64
C ASP A 505 13.02 -12.57 -23.75
N PHE A 506 11.95 -13.13 -24.33
CA PHE A 506 10.87 -13.80 -23.59
C PHE A 506 10.44 -15.13 -24.23
N GLU A 507 10.27 -16.16 -23.40
CA GLU A 507 9.52 -17.37 -23.78
C GLU A 507 8.02 -17.18 -23.45
N PRO A 508 7.10 -17.34 -24.42
CA PRO A 508 5.66 -17.36 -24.14
C PRO A 508 5.29 -18.54 -23.22
N VAL A 509 4.47 -18.29 -22.20
CA VAL A 509 3.91 -19.38 -21.35
C VAL A 509 2.46 -19.68 -21.75
N GLY A 510 1.61 -18.67 -21.90
CA GLY A 510 0.23 -18.86 -22.34
C GLY A 510 -0.63 -17.61 -22.19
N LEU A 511 -1.61 -17.47 -23.08
CA LEU A 511 -2.65 -16.45 -22.99
C LEU A 511 -3.53 -16.71 -21.76
N ILE A 512 -3.96 -15.63 -21.11
CA ILE A 512 -4.88 -15.64 -19.97
C ILE A 512 -6.29 -15.24 -20.41
N GLY A 513 -6.37 -14.22 -21.26
CA GLY A 513 -7.64 -13.68 -21.75
C GLY A 513 -7.47 -12.30 -22.36
N THR A 514 -8.61 -11.74 -22.80
CA THR A 514 -8.66 -10.47 -23.53
C THR A 514 -9.73 -9.54 -22.95
N SER A 515 -9.54 -8.22 -23.08
CA SER A 515 -10.48 -7.21 -22.60
C SER A 515 -10.51 -6.04 -23.58
N PRO A 516 -11.66 -5.68 -24.18
CA PRO A 516 -11.74 -4.49 -25.01
C PRO A 516 -11.52 -3.22 -24.17
N THR A 517 -11.07 -2.15 -24.83
CA THR A 517 -11.12 -0.81 -24.24
C THR A 517 -12.55 -0.28 -24.26
N LEU A 518 -12.90 0.48 -23.23
CA LEU A 518 -14.18 1.14 -23.04
C LEU A 518 -13.95 2.65 -23.11
N MET A 519 -14.61 3.31 -24.05
CA MET A 519 -14.68 4.77 -24.06
C MET A 519 -15.61 5.24 -22.95
N VAL A 520 -15.09 6.06 -22.04
CA VAL A 520 -15.83 6.67 -20.92
C VAL A 520 -15.71 8.19 -20.97
N ALA A 521 -16.71 8.85 -20.40
CA ALA A 521 -16.72 10.29 -20.16
C ALA A 521 -16.91 10.62 -18.67
N SER A 522 -16.39 11.78 -18.25
CA SER A 522 -16.75 12.42 -16.99
C SER A 522 -18.27 12.69 -16.95
N PRO A 523 -18.98 12.43 -15.83
CA PRO A 523 -20.40 12.75 -15.72
C PRO A 523 -20.69 14.25 -15.79
N ASN A 524 -19.68 15.09 -15.47
CA ASN A 524 -19.76 16.54 -15.56
C ASN A 524 -19.57 17.08 -17.00
N ALA A 525 -19.08 16.24 -17.93
CA ALA A 525 -18.96 16.62 -19.32
C ALA A 525 -20.33 16.51 -20.00
N ALA A 526 -20.78 17.59 -20.66
CA ALA A 526 -22.03 17.65 -21.40
C ALA A 526 -21.99 16.84 -22.72
N ILE A 527 -21.77 15.53 -22.61
CA ILE A 527 -21.60 14.57 -23.70
C ILE A 527 -22.70 13.52 -23.59
N LYS A 528 -23.58 13.46 -24.59
CA LYS A 528 -24.73 12.55 -24.65
C LYS A 528 -24.32 11.15 -25.12
N ASP A 529 -23.54 11.08 -26.20
CA ASP A 529 -23.07 9.88 -26.86
C ASP A 529 -21.84 10.20 -27.72
N VAL A 530 -21.32 9.21 -28.46
CA VAL A 530 -20.15 9.38 -29.34
C VAL A 530 -20.43 10.36 -30.50
N LYS A 531 -21.64 10.37 -31.06
CA LYS A 531 -22.00 11.25 -32.19
C LYS A 531 -22.06 12.71 -31.75
N ASP A 532 -22.62 12.96 -30.57
CA ASP A 532 -22.60 14.27 -29.90
C ASP A 532 -21.16 14.71 -29.59
N LEU A 533 -20.31 13.83 -29.04
CA LEU A 533 -18.90 14.13 -28.82
C LEU A 533 -18.16 14.52 -30.11
N VAL A 534 -18.32 13.75 -31.19
CA VAL A 534 -17.68 14.04 -32.48
C VAL A 534 -18.17 15.36 -33.05
N ALA A 535 -19.47 15.68 -32.93
CA ALA A 535 -20.01 16.97 -33.34
C ALA A 535 -19.43 18.13 -32.52
N GLN A 536 -19.32 17.98 -31.20
CA GLN A 536 -18.77 19.00 -30.31
C GLN A 536 -17.28 19.25 -30.54
N LEU A 537 -16.49 18.19 -30.81
CA LEU A 537 -15.07 18.31 -31.15
C LEU A 537 -14.84 18.93 -32.53
N LYS A 538 -15.67 18.61 -33.53
CA LYS A 538 -15.61 19.27 -34.85
C LYS A 538 -15.96 20.75 -34.78
N ALA A 539 -16.87 21.14 -33.89
CA ALA A 539 -17.21 22.54 -33.65
C ALA A 539 -16.16 23.28 -32.79
N LYS A 540 -15.51 22.59 -31.84
CA LYS A 540 -14.49 23.15 -30.93
C LYS A 540 -13.41 22.09 -30.62
N PRO A 541 -12.32 22.03 -31.40
CA PRO A 541 -11.29 20.99 -31.26
C PRO A 541 -10.64 20.92 -29.86
N ASP A 542 -10.42 22.07 -29.22
CA ASP A 542 -9.74 22.16 -27.91
C ASP A 542 -10.69 21.99 -26.71
N ARG A 543 -11.95 21.59 -26.95
CA ARG A 543 -12.99 21.54 -25.90
C ARG A 543 -12.80 20.42 -24.89
N TYR A 544 -12.22 19.30 -25.29
CA TYR A 544 -12.08 18.12 -24.44
C TYR A 544 -10.67 17.52 -24.51
N ALA A 545 -10.15 17.19 -23.33
CA ALA A 545 -8.93 16.41 -23.17
C ALA A 545 -9.26 14.95 -22.83
N TYR A 546 -8.40 14.03 -23.27
CA TYR A 546 -8.46 12.63 -22.91
C TYR A 546 -7.31 12.23 -21.98
N ALA A 547 -7.58 11.38 -20.99
CA ALA A 547 -6.53 10.77 -20.17
C ALA A 547 -6.01 9.47 -20.80
N SER A 548 -4.72 9.22 -20.66
CA SER A 548 -4.10 7.93 -20.96
C SER A 548 -3.35 7.37 -19.75
N ALA A 549 -3.17 6.05 -19.68
CA ALA A 549 -2.35 5.40 -18.66
C ALA A 549 -0.83 5.52 -18.93
N GLY A 550 -0.43 6.43 -19.83
CA GLY A 550 0.92 6.69 -20.31
C GLY A 550 1.05 6.49 -21.82
N ASN A 551 2.01 7.20 -22.45
CA ASN A 551 2.30 7.04 -23.88
C ASN A 551 2.69 5.58 -24.19
N GLY A 552 2.21 5.04 -25.30
CA GLY A 552 2.48 3.63 -25.66
C GLY A 552 1.56 2.59 -25.00
N THR A 553 0.49 3.02 -24.31
CA THR A 553 -0.51 2.13 -23.69
C THR A 553 -1.80 2.02 -24.51
N ALA A 554 -2.63 1.00 -24.25
CA ALA A 554 -3.90 0.81 -24.96
C ALA A 554 -4.86 2.03 -24.89
N PRO A 555 -5.05 2.72 -23.75
CA PRO A 555 -5.83 3.96 -23.72
C PRO A 555 -5.30 5.07 -24.65
N HIS A 556 -3.98 5.21 -24.79
CA HIS A 556 -3.36 6.16 -25.70
C HIS A 556 -3.66 5.79 -27.17
N PHE A 557 -3.39 4.55 -27.56
CA PHE A 557 -3.66 4.08 -28.92
C PHE A 557 -5.14 4.11 -29.31
N ALA A 558 -6.05 3.82 -28.37
CA ALA A 558 -7.49 3.93 -28.60
C ALA A 558 -7.94 5.37 -28.85
N ALA A 559 -7.43 6.33 -28.06
CA ALA A 559 -7.73 7.75 -28.25
C ALA A 559 -7.18 8.30 -29.58
N GLU A 560 -5.95 7.92 -29.96
CA GLU A 560 -5.35 8.37 -31.21
C GLU A 560 -5.99 7.74 -32.46
N LEU A 561 -6.37 6.46 -32.40
CA LEU A 561 -7.19 5.84 -33.45
C LEU A 561 -8.58 6.49 -33.55
N PHE A 562 -9.20 6.84 -32.42
CA PHE A 562 -10.47 7.58 -32.41
C PHE A 562 -10.33 8.97 -33.04
N LYS A 563 -9.29 9.74 -32.67
CA LYS A 563 -8.97 11.04 -33.27
C LYS A 563 -8.84 10.92 -34.80
N LEU A 564 -8.03 9.98 -35.26
CA LEU A 564 -7.77 9.72 -36.68
C LEU A 564 -9.06 9.36 -37.44
N ASN A 565 -9.83 8.38 -36.95
CA ASN A 565 -10.96 7.82 -37.70
C ASN A 565 -12.24 8.67 -37.60
N ALA A 566 -12.46 9.38 -36.48
CA ALA A 566 -13.57 10.33 -36.36
C ALA A 566 -13.28 11.67 -37.06
N GLY A 567 -12.01 11.96 -37.39
CA GLY A 567 -11.55 13.23 -37.94
C GLY A 567 -11.69 14.35 -36.92
N VAL A 568 -11.13 14.16 -35.72
CA VAL A 568 -11.20 15.10 -34.59
C VAL A 568 -9.84 15.27 -33.93
N VAL A 569 -9.65 16.40 -33.24
CA VAL A 569 -8.51 16.63 -32.36
C VAL A 569 -9.00 16.57 -30.91
N MET A 570 -8.13 16.11 -30.01
CA MET A 570 -8.27 16.19 -28.56
C MET A 570 -6.88 16.31 -27.96
N LEU A 571 -6.75 17.05 -26.86
CA LEU A 571 -5.53 17.09 -26.06
C LEU A 571 -5.35 15.75 -25.33
N GLY A 572 -4.19 15.10 -25.49
CA GLY A 572 -3.84 13.91 -24.71
C GLY A 572 -3.09 14.29 -23.44
N VAL A 573 -3.53 13.75 -22.30
CA VAL A 573 -2.85 13.92 -21.01
C VAL A 573 -2.37 12.55 -20.52
N PRO A 574 -1.05 12.28 -20.56
CA PRO A 574 -0.50 11.00 -20.13
C PRO A 574 -0.23 10.96 -18.63
N TYR A 575 -0.75 9.95 -17.95
CA TYR A 575 -0.53 9.71 -16.53
C TYR A 575 0.40 8.52 -16.28
N LYS A 576 0.98 8.44 -15.08
CA LYS A 576 1.83 7.31 -14.65
C LYS A 576 0.97 6.09 -14.24
N GLY A 577 0.14 5.59 -15.15
CA GLY A 577 -0.77 4.45 -14.96
C GLY A 577 -2.26 4.82 -14.95
N ALA A 578 -3.12 3.80 -14.91
CA ALA A 578 -4.56 3.97 -15.13
C ALA A 578 -5.33 4.60 -13.94
N ALA A 579 -4.90 4.36 -12.70
CA ALA A 579 -5.59 4.87 -11.51
C ALA A 579 -5.65 6.41 -11.42
N PRO A 580 -4.54 7.17 -11.59
CA PRO A 580 -4.61 8.62 -11.66
C PRO A 580 -5.39 9.12 -12.88
N ALA A 581 -5.21 8.52 -14.06
CA ALA A 581 -5.97 8.86 -15.27
C ALA A 581 -7.49 8.77 -15.06
N VAL A 582 -7.97 7.67 -14.47
CA VAL A 582 -9.39 7.48 -14.13
C VAL A 582 -9.86 8.50 -13.09
N SER A 583 -9.04 8.79 -12.08
CA SER A 583 -9.38 9.74 -11.01
C SER A 583 -9.60 11.15 -11.58
N ASP A 584 -8.73 11.58 -12.49
CA ASP A 584 -8.84 12.87 -13.17
C ASP A 584 -10.01 12.93 -14.15
N THR A 585 -10.35 11.82 -14.82
CA THR A 585 -11.56 11.75 -15.65
C THR A 585 -12.85 11.80 -14.82
N ILE A 586 -12.88 11.14 -13.66
CA ILE A 586 -13.99 11.26 -12.69
C ILE A 586 -14.10 12.71 -12.20
N GLY A 587 -12.97 13.31 -11.82
CA GLY A 587 -12.88 14.71 -11.39
C GLY A 587 -13.11 15.75 -12.50
N GLY A 588 -13.20 15.34 -13.77
CA GLY A 588 -13.45 16.20 -14.91
C GLY A 588 -12.26 17.07 -15.36
N GLN A 589 -11.04 16.81 -14.87
CA GLN A 589 -9.81 17.47 -15.33
C GLN A 589 -9.52 17.10 -16.78
N THR A 590 -9.62 15.80 -17.08
CA THR A 590 -9.87 15.27 -18.42
C THR A 590 -11.34 14.88 -18.52
N GLN A 591 -11.89 14.85 -19.74
CA GLN A 591 -13.32 14.59 -19.93
C GLN A 591 -13.57 13.23 -20.58
N ILE A 592 -12.56 12.63 -21.23
CA ILE A 592 -12.62 11.34 -21.90
C ILE A 592 -11.50 10.42 -21.38
N MET A 593 -11.74 9.11 -21.36
CA MET A 593 -10.69 8.10 -21.24
C MET A 593 -11.07 6.84 -22.02
N PHE A 594 -10.09 6.00 -22.34
CA PHE A 594 -10.28 4.67 -22.95
C PHE A 594 -9.71 3.54 -22.06
N PRO A 595 -10.15 3.37 -20.79
CA PRO A 595 -9.70 2.29 -19.91
C PRO A 595 -10.00 0.88 -20.46
N SER A 596 -9.39 -0.16 -19.87
CA SER A 596 -9.94 -1.54 -19.97
C SER A 596 -11.32 -1.61 -19.31
N LEU A 597 -12.14 -2.60 -19.68
CA LEU A 597 -13.36 -2.90 -18.92
C LEU A 597 -13.07 -3.13 -17.43
N PHE A 598 -11.98 -3.84 -17.11
CA PHE A 598 -11.54 -4.06 -15.73
C PHE A 598 -11.43 -2.76 -14.92
N THR A 599 -10.85 -1.73 -15.52
CA THR A 599 -10.69 -0.44 -14.83
C THR A 599 -11.96 0.41 -14.90
N GLY A 600 -12.68 0.39 -16.04
CA GLY A 600 -13.82 1.28 -16.27
C GLY A 600 -15.14 0.82 -15.66
N VAL A 601 -15.46 -0.47 -15.73
CA VAL A 601 -16.78 -1.02 -15.35
C VAL A 601 -17.16 -0.73 -13.89
N PRO A 602 -16.27 -0.85 -12.87
CA PRO A 602 -16.62 -0.51 -11.49
C PRO A 602 -17.05 0.96 -11.31
N HIS A 603 -16.45 1.88 -12.07
CA HIS A 603 -16.77 3.30 -12.02
C HIS A 603 -18.02 3.66 -12.83
N VAL A 604 -18.30 2.92 -13.91
CA VAL A 604 -19.57 3.03 -14.66
C VAL A 604 -20.73 2.49 -13.85
N LYS A 605 -20.61 1.30 -13.25
CA LYS A 605 -21.65 0.70 -12.38
C LYS A 605 -21.96 1.54 -11.14
N SER A 606 -21.00 2.32 -10.64
CA SER A 606 -21.19 3.26 -9.53
C SER A 606 -21.56 4.69 -9.96
N GLY A 607 -21.84 4.93 -11.24
CA GLY A 607 -22.26 6.24 -11.77
C GLY A 607 -21.18 7.33 -11.78
N LYS A 608 -19.94 7.00 -11.42
CA LYS A 608 -18.80 7.94 -11.38
C LYS A 608 -18.21 8.24 -12.75
N LEU A 609 -18.46 7.38 -13.74
CA LEU A 609 -18.13 7.57 -15.14
C LEU A 609 -19.32 7.17 -16.02
N LYS A 610 -19.45 7.81 -17.17
CA LYS A 610 -20.44 7.46 -18.18
C LYS A 610 -19.78 6.63 -19.28
N ALA A 611 -20.26 5.41 -19.51
CA ALA A 611 -19.85 4.65 -20.70
C ALA A 611 -20.43 5.28 -21.97
N LEU A 612 -19.61 5.40 -23.03
CA LEU A 612 -20.01 5.91 -24.34
C LEU A 612 -20.03 4.81 -25.40
N ALA A 613 -18.94 4.04 -25.52
CA ALA A 613 -18.81 2.96 -26.51
C ALA A 613 -17.69 1.96 -26.18
N ILE A 614 -17.78 0.74 -26.72
CA ILE A 614 -16.71 -0.27 -26.71
C ILE A 614 -15.80 -0.07 -27.92
N ALA A 615 -14.49 0.04 -27.68
CA ALA A 615 -13.44 0.12 -28.71
C ALA A 615 -12.89 -1.29 -29.00
N GLY A 616 -13.75 -2.13 -29.58
CA GLY A 616 -13.49 -3.53 -29.92
C GLY A 616 -14.57 -4.08 -30.86
N PRO A 617 -14.44 -5.33 -31.32
CA PRO A 617 -15.25 -5.88 -32.43
C PRO A 617 -16.70 -6.23 -32.06
N LYS A 618 -17.00 -6.37 -30.77
CA LYS A 618 -18.33 -6.75 -30.23
C LYS A 618 -18.64 -5.96 -28.96
N ARG A 619 -19.92 -5.83 -28.60
CA ARG A 619 -20.34 -5.33 -27.27
C ARG A 619 -19.86 -6.26 -26.15
N SER A 620 -19.75 -5.72 -24.94
CA SER A 620 -19.44 -6.51 -23.74
C SER A 620 -20.71 -7.07 -23.09
N ALA A 621 -20.67 -8.31 -22.64
CA ALA A 621 -21.75 -8.90 -21.83
C ALA A 621 -21.97 -8.17 -20.49
N LEU A 622 -20.96 -7.45 -19.97
CA LEU A 622 -21.09 -6.62 -18.76
C LEU A 622 -21.79 -5.28 -19.00
N LEU A 623 -21.90 -4.85 -20.26
CA LEU A 623 -22.44 -3.56 -20.68
C LEU A 623 -23.23 -3.73 -22.01
N PRO A 624 -24.31 -4.53 -22.04
CA PRO A 624 -25.00 -4.91 -23.27
C PRO A 624 -25.63 -3.73 -24.02
N ASP A 625 -26.01 -2.68 -23.28
CA ASP A 625 -26.60 -1.46 -23.83
C ASP A 625 -25.57 -0.49 -24.42
N VAL A 626 -24.28 -0.68 -24.13
CA VAL A 626 -23.21 0.19 -24.62
C VAL A 626 -22.80 -0.27 -26.03
N PRO A 627 -22.94 0.57 -27.07
CA PRO A 627 -22.62 0.20 -28.44
C PRO A 627 -21.11 0.04 -28.65
N THR A 628 -20.70 -0.61 -29.75
CA THR A 628 -19.31 -0.48 -30.22
C THR A 628 -19.08 0.90 -30.85
N LEU A 629 -17.81 1.35 -30.95
CA LEU A 629 -17.49 2.58 -31.69
C LEU A 629 -17.94 2.51 -33.15
N LYS A 630 -17.86 1.32 -33.77
CA LYS A 630 -18.34 1.07 -35.13
C LYS A 630 -19.86 1.27 -35.25
N GLU A 631 -20.64 0.69 -34.32
CA GLU A 631 -22.09 0.94 -34.23
C GLU A 631 -22.42 2.42 -33.98
N ALA A 632 -21.57 3.12 -33.22
CA ALA A 632 -21.69 4.54 -32.95
C ALA A 632 -21.19 5.47 -34.08
N GLY A 633 -20.78 4.91 -35.23
CA GLY A 633 -20.40 5.64 -36.43
C GLY A 633 -18.91 5.98 -36.58
N VAL A 634 -18.02 5.38 -35.78
CA VAL A 634 -16.56 5.54 -35.86
C VAL A 634 -15.91 4.17 -36.07
N ASP A 635 -15.70 3.80 -37.34
CA ASP A 635 -15.10 2.51 -37.71
C ASP A 635 -13.57 2.50 -37.49
N GLY A 636 -12.96 1.32 -37.48
CA GLY A 636 -11.50 1.13 -37.44
C GLY A 636 -10.82 1.40 -36.08
N VAL A 637 -11.58 1.62 -35.00
CA VAL A 637 -11.06 1.78 -33.63
C VAL A 637 -11.27 0.48 -32.85
N ASP A 638 -10.41 -0.50 -33.12
CA ASP A 638 -10.37 -1.78 -32.42
C ASP A 638 -9.10 -1.87 -31.57
N VAL A 639 -9.27 -1.79 -30.25
CA VAL A 639 -8.18 -1.88 -29.27
C VAL A 639 -8.59 -2.87 -28.18
N GLN A 640 -8.71 -4.13 -28.58
CA GLN A 640 -8.75 -5.30 -27.69
C GLN A 640 -7.38 -5.49 -27.01
N GLN A 641 -7.36 -5.46 -25.69
CA GLN A 641 -6.19 -5.79 -24.89
C GLN A 641 -6.12 -7.29 -24.64
N TRP A 642 -4.91 -7.82 -24.49
CA TRP A 642 -4.67 -9.20 -24.11
C TRP A 642 -3.66 -9.27 -22.97
N TYR A 643 -3.78 -10.31 -22.14
CA TYR A 643 -2.96 -10.57 -20.95
C TYR A 643 -2.41 -11.99 -21.02
N ALA A 644 -1.16 -12.20 -20.62
CA ALA A 644 -0.48 -13.48 -20.78
C ALA A 644 0.68 -13.65 -19.78
N PHE A 645 1.10 -14.89 -19.56
CA PHE A 645 2.37 -15.17 -18.88
C PHE A 645 3.53 -15.38 -19.86
N PHE A 646 4.70 -14.89 -19.44
CA PHE A 646 5.98 -15.05 -20.11
C PHE A 646 7.06 -15.45 -19.09
N ALA A 647 8.10 -16.14 -19.56
CA ALA A 647 9.34 -16.40 -18.82
C ALA A 647 10.52 -15.75 -19.55
N PRO A 648 11.73 -15.64 -18.95
CA PRO A 648 12.91 -15.15 -19.63
C PRO A 648 13.28 -16.07 -20.81
N ALA A 649 13.79 -15.49 -21.90
CA ALA A 649 14.29 -16.26 -23.05
C ALA A 649 15.24 -17.40 -22.64
N LYS A 650 15.19 -18.51 -23.38
CA LYS A 650 15.94 -19.75 -23.12
C LYS A 650 15.47 -20.55 -21.90
N THR A 651 14.33 -20.22 -21.29
CA THR A 651 13.72 -21.07 -20.26
C THR A 651 13.42 -22.45 -20.88
N PRO A 652 13.84 -23.58 -20.28
CA PRO A 652 13.73 -24.90 -20.91
C PRO A 652 12.30 -25.25 -21.35
N LYS A 653 12.12 -25.80 -22.55
CA LYS A 653 10.79 -26.13 -23.08
C LYS A 653 9.95 -26.99 -22.12
N ALA A 654 10.54 -27.98 -21.45
CA ALA A 654 9.82 -28.81 -20.47
C ALA A 654 9.26 -28.01 -19.27
N VAL A 655 9.90 -26.89 -18.90
CA VAL A 655 9.43 -25.95 -17.87
C VAL A 655 8.26 -25.12 -18.41
N ILE A 656 8.40 -24.58 -19.64
CA ILE A 656 7.34 -23.85 -20.34
C ILE A 656 6.09 -24.72 -20.54
N ASP A 657 6.25 -25.96 -21.01
CA ASP A 657 5.15 -26.90 -21.24
C ASP A 657 4.44 -27.26 -19.92
N LYS A 658 5.19 -27.43 -18.82
CA LYS A 658 4.60 -27.67 -17.48
C LYS A 658 3.86 -26.43 -16.95
N LEU A 659 4.42 -25.23 -17.12
CA LEU A 659 3.77 -23.97 -16.76
C LEU A 659 2.51 -23.71 -17.57
N ASN A 660 2.54 -23.91 -18.89
CA ASN A 660 1.40 -23.79 -19.78
C ASN A 660 0.28 -24.75 -19.37
N LYS A 661 0.61 -26.03 -19.14
CA LYS A 661 -0.37 -27.03 -18.70
C LYS A 661 -1.03 -26.63 -17.38
N ALA A 662 -0.26 -26.17 -16.40
CA ALA A 662 -0.80 -25.74 -15.11
C ALA A 662 -1.63 -24.44 -15.24
N LEU A 663 -1.19 -23.48 -16.05
CA LEU A 663 -1.96 -22.26 -16.36
C LEU A 663 -3.30 -22.59 -17.02
N ASN A 664 -3.30 -23.44 -18.05
CA ASN A 664 -4.52 -23.85 -18.75
C ASN A 664 -5.47 -24.66 -17.84
N GLN A 665 -4.96 -25.39 -16.85
CA GLN A 665 -5.78 -25.99 -15.80
C GLN A 665 -6.43 -24.95 -14.88
N VAL A 666 -5.70 -23.89 -14.49
CA VAL A 666 -6.26 -22.77 -13.71
C VAL A 666 -7.31 -21.99 -14.50
N LEU A 667 -7.09 -21.78 -15.79
CA LEU A 667 -8.01 -21.05 -16.67
C LEU A 667 -9.23 -21.88 -17.13
N ALA A 668 -9.23 -23.19 -16.89
CA ALA A 668 -10.41 -24.05 -17.05
C ALA A 668 -11.29 -24.11 -15.78
N ASP A 669 -10.84 -23.53 -14.66
CA ASP A 669 -11.57 -23.52 -13.40
C ASP A 669 -12.68 -22.46 -13.42
N LYS A 670 -13.93 -22.88 -13.18
CA LYS A 670 -15.12 -22.03 -13.27
C LYS A 670 -15.11 -20.82 -12.31
N GLU A 671 -14.47 -20.94 -11.15
CA GLU A 671 -14.36 -19.84 -10.18
C GLU A 671 -13.37 -18.78 -10.69
N ILE A 672 -12.27 -19.22 -11.30
CA ILE A 672 -11.26 -18.34 -11.91
C ILE A 672 -11.81 -17.65 -13.14
N ILE A 673 -12.45 -18.39 -14.05
CA ILE A 673 -13.16 -17.85 -15.22
C ILE A 673 -14.12 -16.77 -14.76
N LYS A 674 -15.03 -17.09 -13.83
CA LYS A 674 -16.01 -16.13 -13.31
C LYS A 674 -15.35 -14.90 -12.68
N ARG A 675 -14.29 -15.05 -11.87
CA ARG A 675 -13.59 -13.89 -11.27
C ARG A 675 -12.96 -12.97 -12.31
N ILE A 676 -12.43 -13.51 -13.40
CA ILE A 676 -11.82 -12.72 -14.48
C ILE A 676 -12.91 -12.06 -15.35
N GLU A 677 -13.97 -12.79 -15.68
CA GLU A 677 -15.11 -12.32 -16.49
C GLU A 677 -15.99 -11.29 -15.76
N ASP A 678 -16.23 -11.42 -14.45
CA ASP A 678 -16.96 -10.44 -13.64
C ASP A 678 -16.27 -9.05 -13.65
N HIS A 679 -14.96 -9.03 -13.93
CA HIS A 679 -14.14 -7.84 -14.13
C HIS A 679 -13.79 -7.56 -15.60
N GLY A 680 -14.52 -8.17 -16.55
CA GLY A 680 -14.54 -7.72 -17.95
C GLY A 680 -13.32 -8.11 -18.77
N ALA A 681 -12.69 -9.25 -18.47
CA ALA A 681 -11.83 -9.95 -19.42
C ALA A 681 -12.45 -11.31 -19.77
N ASP A 682 -12.58 -11.58 -21.07
CA ASP A 682 -12.98 -12.89 -21.59
C ASP A 682 -11.76 -13.83 -21.44
N VAL A 683 -11.91 -14.95 -20.73
CA VAL A 683 -10.80 -15.92 -20.54
C VAL A 683 -10.55 -16.70 -21.83
N GLU A 684 -9.27 -16.78 -22.22
CA GLU A 684 -8.85 -17.48 -23.44
C GLU A 684 -7.49 -18.16 -23.20
N THR A 685 -7.48 -19.49 -23.27
CA THR A 685 -6.27 -20.33 -23.15
C THR A 685 -5.55 -20.46 -24.48
N SER A 686 -4.21 -20.54 -24.45
CA SER A 686 -3.41 -20.83 -25.65
C SER A 686 -2.30 -21.84 -25.39
N THR A 687 -1.68 -22.34 -26.45
CA THR A 687 -0.32 -22.90 -26.39
C THR A 687 0.72 -21.77 -26.35
N PRO A 688 1.98 -22.05 -25.96
CA PRO A 688 3.10 -21.12 -26.09
C PRO A 688 3.27 -20.57 -27.52
N GLU A 689 3.16 -21.45 -28.52
CA GLU A 689 3.38 -21.13 -29.93
C GLU A 689 2.29 -20.19 -30.47
N GLN A 690 1.03 -20.39 -30.07
CA GLN A 690 -0.08 -19.50 -30.39
C GLN A 690 0.12 -18.09 -29.80
N LEU A 691 0.55 -18.01 -28.54
CA LEU A 691 0.87 -16.72 -27.91
C LEU A 691 2.08 -16.04 -28.61
N GLY A 692 3.12 -16.80 -28.94
CA GLY A 692 4.27 -16.29 -29.68
C GLY A 692 3.92 -15.76 -31.08
N ALA A 693 2.94 -16.38 -31.75
CA ALA A 693 2.38 -15.88 -33.01
C ALA A 693 1.58 -14.58 -32.80
N LEU A 694 0.72 -14.53 -31.78
CA LEU A 694 -0.07 -13.36 -31.40
C LEU A 694 0.83 -12.13 -31.14
N VAL A 695 1.88 -12.28 -30.33
CA VAL A 695 2.84 -11.20 -30.02
C VAL A 695 3.46 -10.64 -31.29
N LYS A 696 3.92 -11.51 -32.21
CA LYS A 696 4.53 -11.10 -33.48
C LYS A 696 3.54 -10.35 -34.37
N SER A 697 2.30 -10.84 -34.50
CA SER A 697 1.27 -10.18 -35.31
C SER A 697 0.84 -8.83 -34.73
N GLU A 698 0.69 -8.75 -33.41
CA GLU A 698 0.30 -7.51 -32.72
C GLU A 698 1.43 -6.47 -32.79
N LEU A 699 2.69 -6.86 -32.58
CA LEU A 699 3.82 -5.95 -32.74
C LEU A 699 3.92 -5.37 -34.17
N ALA A 700 3.66 -6.19 -35.20
CA ALA A 700 3.60 -5.72 -36.58
C ALA A 700 2.43 -4.75 -36.83
N LYS A 701 1.23 -5.10 -36.36
CA LYS A 701 0.02 -4.26 -36.41
C LYS A 701 0.25 -2.91 -35.75
N TRP A 702 0.76 -2.86 -34.52
CA TRP A 702 0.96 -1.60 -33.80
C TRP A 702 2.09 -0.75 -34.40
N LYS A 703 3.14 -1.34 -34.98
CA LYS A 703 4.13 -0.58 -35.77
C LYS A 703 3.48 0.09 -36.99
N GLY A 704 2.58 -0.59 -37.70
CA GLY A 704 1.79 -0.01 -38.77
C GLY A 704 0.86 1.12 -38.31
N VAL A 705 0.25 0.98 -37.13
CA VAL A 705 -0.58 2.05 -36.53
C VAL A 705 0.26 3.27 -36.16
N VAL A 706 1.42 3.10 -35.50
CA VAL A 706 2.35 4.19 -35.16
C VAL A 706 2.75 4.99 -36.40
N GLN A 707 3.11 4.31 -37.49
CA GLN A 707 3.46 4.95 -38.76
C GLN A 707 2.27 5.70 -39.38
N ARG A 708 1.09 5.08 -39.44
CA ARG A 708 -0.11 5.67 -40.06
C ARG A 708 -0.64 6.88 -39.29
N ALA A 709 -0.65 6.81 -37.96
CA ALA A 709 -1.12 7.88 -37.08
C ALA A 709 -0.01 8.88 -36.69
N LYS A 710 1.23 8.67 -37.16
CA LYS A 710 2.43 9.49 -36.88
C LYS A 710 2.68 9.69 -35.38
N LEU A 711 2.52 8.62 -34.59
CA LEU A 711 2.65 8.71 -33.13
C LEU A 711 4.11 8.84 -32.70
N THR A 712 4.36 9.72 -31.75
CA THR A 712 5.64 9.93 -31.08
C THR A 712 5.64 9.35 -29.66
N ALA A 713 6.83 9.08 -29.13
CA ALA A 713 6.98 8.66 -27.73
C ALA A 713 6.78 9.84 -26.76
N ASP A 714 7.12 11.04 -27.22
CA ASP A 714 6.94 12.34 -26.58
C ASP A 714 5.60 12.97 -26.96
#